data_AF-A0A7Y5LS15-F1
#
_entry.id   AF-A0A7Y5LS15-F1
#
_cell.length_a   1.000
_cell.length_b   1.000
_cell.length_c   1.000
_cell.angle_alpha   90.00
_cell.angle_beta   90.00
_cell.angle_gamma   90.00
#
_symmetry.space_group_name_H-M   'P 1'
#
loop_
_entity.id
_entity.type
_entity.pdbx_description
1 polymer ?
#
loop_
_entity_poly.entity_id
_entity_poly.type
_entity_poly.pdbx_seq_one_letter_code
_entity_poly.pdbx_strand_id
1 'polypeptide(L)'
;MEYLPSSKNPIHSQRRRGKFYDVSDILAQKPSTISGEDIQFFEELDLVYRTMCGILYNFVPLSGHPGGSLSSGRIVEGLLYQSMDYDFSKPDIDINDMICYTAGHKAMGLYAMWALRNELIRIANPGMLAPERRQLRLEDLLGFRKNPTQGTPLFEKFKSVSLDGHPSCIVPFVKTATGPSGVGVPAAFGLAFGALDMYPENPPRTHLLEGEGGMTPGRVYEAIAAAASAQLRNAVLHIDWNQSTIDSDRCTAEGDKHGDYVQWDPVELMYLNDWNVIFVPEGHNYHQVLTAQKIALSLQSDMPTAIVYRTVKGYTYGVTGKASHGAGYKFCSPEFYNFIKPFEEQFGVMFPRFAGDAKNPVDVETFYWNTLLVIREVLEKNSFLPQEAAKRLALSQDRLYSHSRTHRAHAPKLANIYDGTVNLSAMPDDIRLEPGTSTTIRGQVGKVLNYLNKKSNGALVATAADLFESTSIAAVGKGFSDGMFNAKTNPGARLVPVGGICEDAMGAFMSGVSSYRNHIGISASYAAFIVAMEHTAARCHSIGQQNYWERTGEPMHTWIMVNGHAGPKTGEDGPTHADPQCLQLLCEDFPSGKLITLTPWSPDEVWPLMIEGLMKRPAVLAPFVTRPAETVPDRVKLGLDPAIAAAKGVYAFRRANMNAREYHGTLVLQGCGVASMFINGVLEKIDKAGLNMNIFYVASTELFKLLPEKEQEAIFPEHLRTHAMGLTDFTLPTMYQWIRWNEGLNRTLHPFRHGHHLSTGSAEKVLEEAGLHSEGQFKEIMKYARMIEKMNLTKPQTDSVKAEEKIRSNRGRQKSKKTGAGRINHEKQTKLQRKNTGTKSNKGINRNKKAPNKITIKPGPGRPRKNKLVRPIIKSQKSKKNKTTKKIKPGPGRPRKK
;
A
#
# COMPACT_ATOMS: atom_id res chain seq x y z
N MET A 1 -35.09 -14.36 -23.09
CA MET A 1 -34.88 -14.15 -24.54
C MET A 1 -34.74 -12.65 -24.79
N GLU A 2 -33.94 -12.27 -25.78
CA GLU A 2 -33.35 -10.94 -26.03
C GLU A 2 -34.32 -9.75 -25.97
N TYR A 3 -34.09 -8.81 -25.04
CA TYR A 3 -34.49 -7.41 -25.19
C TYR A 3 -33.29 -6.61 -25.74
N LEU A 4 -33.16 -6.57 -27.05
CA LEU A 4 -32.44 -5.50 -27.74
C LEU A 4 -33.30 -5.03 -28.91
N PRO A 5 -33.52 -3.72 -29.09
CA PRO A 5 -34.24 -3.23 -30.25
C PRO A 5 -33.51 -3.69 -31.50
N SER A 6 -34.23 -4.37 -32.39
CA SER A 6 -33.74 -4.75 -33.71
C SER A 6 -33.21 -3.49 -34.41
N SER A 7 -31.90 -3.37 -34.56
CA SER A 7 -31.34 -2.40 -35.48
C SER A 7 -30.44 -3.14 -36.46
N LYS A 8 -30.93 -3.26 -37.69
CA LYS A 8 -30.13 -3.42 -38.89
C LYS A 8 -29.32 -2.12 -39.10
N ASN A 9 -28.39 -1.84 -38.18
CA ASN A 9 -27.49 -0.70 -38.27
C ASN A 9 -26.05 -1.26 -38.31
N PRO A 10 -25.35 -1.20 -39.47
CA PRO A 10 -24.06 -1.88 -39.67
C PRO A 10 -22.88 -1.26 -38.89
N ILE A 11 -23.14 -0.28 -38.01
CA ILE A 11 -22.11 0.45 -37.25
C ILE A 11 -21.60 -0.34 -36.03
N HIS A 12 -22.32 -1.36 -35.55
CA HIS A 12 -21.92 -2.19 -34.40
C HIS A 12 -22.09 -3.69 -34.68
N SER A 13 -21.23 -4.26 -35.52
CA SER A 13 -21.27 -5.68 -35.93
C SER A 13 -20.53 -6.64 -34.99
N GLN A 14 -19.85 -6.16 -33.94
CA GLN A 14 -19.19 -7.05 -32.98
C GLN A 14 -20.17 -7.51 -31.90
N ARG A 15 -20.50 -8.81 -31.91
CA ARG A 15 -21.24 -9.46 -30.82
C ARG A 15 -20.37 -9.45 -29.57
N ARG A 16 -20.89 -8.94 -28.45
CA ARG A 16 -20.22 -8.98 -27.12
C ARG A 16 -19.88 -10.41 -26.74
N ARG A 17 -18.76 -10.61 -26.04
CA ARG A 17 -18.34 -11.93 -25.52
C ARG A 17 -19.09 -12.29 -24.24
N GLY A 18 -19.37 -11.30 -23.41
CA GLY A 18 -20.17 -11.44 -22.19
C GLY A 18 -21.64 -11.66 -22.49
N LYS A 19 -22.36 -12.26 -21.53
CA LYS A 19 -23.81 -12.50 -21.60
C LYS A 19 -24.54 -11.78 -20.47
N PHE A 20 -25.75 -11.30 -20.73
CA PHE A 20 -26.63 -10.70 -19.75
C PHE A 20 -27.70 -11.68 -19.28
N TYR A 21 -27.99 -11.66 -17.97
CA TYR A 21 -28.99 -12.50 -17.31
C TYR A 21 -29.78 -11.64 -16.31
N ASP A 22 -31.11 -11.70 -16.37
CA ASP A 22 -31.99 -11.19 -15.30
C ASP A 22 -32.48 -12.36 -14.46
N VAL A 23 -32.27 -12.30 -13.14
CA VAL A 23 -32.64 -13.39 -12.24
C VAL A 23 -34.16 -13.58 -12.13
N SER A 24 -34.95 -12.52 -12.30
CA SER A 24 -36.42 -12.62 -12.27
C SER A 24 -36.94 -13.44 -13.44
N ASP A 25 -36.38 -13.21 -14.64
CA ASP A 25 -36.72 -13.97 -15.84
C ASP A 25 -36.38 -15.46 -15.70
N ILE A 26 -35.25 -15.75 -15.04
CA ILE A 26 -34.80 -17.12 -14.80
C ILE A 26 -35.70 -17.82 -13.80
N LEU A 27 -36.03 -17.16 -12.68
CA LEU A 27 -36.92 -17.72 -11.66
C LEU A 27 -38.36 -17.91 -12.15
N ALA A 28 -38.83 -17.05 -13.06
CA ALA A 28 -40.13 -17.22 -13.72
C ALA A 28 -40.19 -18.48 -14.60
N GLN A 29 -39.07 -18.85 -15.23
CA GLN A 29 -38.98 -20.04 -16.07
C GLN A 29 -38.67 -21.30 -15.27
N LYS A 30 -37.84 -21.18 -14.23
CA LYS A 30 -37.39 -22.29 -13.38
C LYS A 30 -37.37 -21.82 -11.92
N PRO A 31 -38.36 -22.21 -11.12
CA PRO A 31 -38.42 -21.85 -9.71
C PRO A 31 -37.15 -22.21 -8.93
N SER A 32 -36.83 -21.41 -7.92
CA SER A 32 -35.68 -21.63 -7.03
C SER A 32 -35.74 -23.02 -6.39
N THR A 33 -34.60 -23.71 -6.40
CA THR A 33 -34.45 -25.02 -5.72
C THR A 33 -33.96 -24.90 -4.28
N ILE A 34 -33.85 -23.68 -3.74
CA ILE A 34 -33.38 -23.41 -2.37
C ILE A 34 -34.52 -23.76 -1.41
N SER A 35 -34.24 -24.56 -0.38
CA SER A 35 -35.24 -25.07 0.55
C SER A 35 -35.69 -24.01 1.56
N GLY A 36 -36.85 -24.20 2.18
CA GLY A 36 -37.32 -23.30 3.26
C GLY A 36 -36.39 -23.29 4.48
N GLU A 37 -35.78 -24.43 4.80
CA GLU A 37 -34.79 -24.54 5.88
C GLU A 37 -33.51 -23.75 5.58
N ASP A 38 -33.03 -23.77 4.32
CA ASP A 38 -31.90 -22.95 3.89
C ASP A 38 -32.22 -21.46 4.08
N ILE A 39 -33.41 -21.02 3.66
CA ILE A 39 -33.83 -19.62 3.81
C ILE A 39 -33.95 -19.25 5.29
N GLN A 40 -34.49 -20.13 6.13
CA GLN A 40 -34.56 -19.89 7.57
C GLN A 40 -33.16 -19.69 8.18
N PHE A 41 -32.19 -20.55 7.85
CA PHE A 41 -30.80 -20.39 8.30
C PHE A 41 -30.24 -19.01 7.94
N PHE A 42 -30.42 -18.59 6.69
CA PHE A 42 -29.90 -17.31 6.21
C PHE A 42 -30.62 -16.09 6.81
N GLU A 43 -31.93 -16.16 7.04
CA GLU A 43 -32.69 -15.07 7.69
C GLU A 43 -32.32 -14.92 9.18
N GLU A 44 -32.16 -16.04 9.90
CA GLU A 44 -31.69 -16.02 11.29
C GLU A 44 -30.24 -15.52 11.39
N LEU A 45 -29.35 -15.99 10.51
CA LEU A 45 -27.96 -15.54 10.43
C LEU A 45 -27.86 -14.02 10.17
N ASP A 46 -28.61 -13.51 9.19
CA ASP A 46 -28.67 -12.08 8.84
C ASP A 46 -29.12 -11.24 10.04
N LEU A 47 -30.08 -11.71 10.84
CA LEU A 47 -30.50 -11.01 12.05
C LEU A 47 -29.37 -10.91 13.09
N VAL A 48 -28.61 -11.99 13.31
CA VAL A 48 -27.45 -11.96 14.22
C VAL A 48 -26.37 -11.02 13.66
N TYR A 49 -26.06 -11.14 12.37
CA TYR A 49 -25.06 -10.33 11.68
C TYR A 49 -25.36 -8.83 11.75
N ARG A 50 -26.59 -8.42 11.39
CA ARG A 50 -27.01 -7.01 11.42
C ARG A 50 -27.00 -6.46 12.85
N THR A 51 -27.40 -7.27 13.83
CA THR A 51 -27.31 -6.92 15.25
C THR A 51 -25.86 -6.68 15.67
N MET A 52 -24.93 -7.56 15.29
CA MET A 52 -23.49 -7.39 15.56
C MET A 52 -22.91 -6.14 14.88
N CYS A 53 -23.31 -5.82 13.65
CA CYS A 53 -22.92 -4.58 12.99
C CYS A 53 -23.39 -3.34 13.77
N GLY A 54 -24.65 -3.35 14.23
CA GLY A 54 -25.18 -2.27 15.06
C GLY A 54 -24.44 -2.13 16.39
N ILE A 55 -24.12 -3.25 17.05
CA ILE A 55 -23.31 -3.29 18.27
C ILE A 55 -21.93 -2.67 18.00
N LEU A 56 -21.19 -3.14 16.98
CA LEU A 56 -19.88 -2.60 16.62
C LEU A 56 -19.92 -1.08 16.45
N TYR A 57 -20.87 -0.55 15.68
CA TYR A 57 -21.01 0.89 15.52
C TYR A 57 -21.31 1.60 16.84
N ASN A 58 -22.12 1.02 17.72
CA ASN A 58 -22.50 1.63 18.99
C ASN A 58 -21.29 1.81 19.92
N PHE A 59 -20.34 0.86 19.94
CA PHE A 59 -19.15 0.89 20.81
C PHE A 59 -17.95 1.66 20.26
N VAL A 60 -18.04 2.12 19.00
CA VAL A 60 -17.17 3.16 18.43
C VAL A 60 -18.03 4.27 17.81
N PRO A 61 -18.87 4.93 18.62
CA PRO A 61 -19.91 5.83 18.11
C PRO A 61 -19.25 6.99 17.34
N LEU A 62 -19.85 7.38 16.22
CA LEU A 62 -19.32 8.36 15.24
C LEU A 62 -18.12 7.86 14.42
N SER A 63 -17.84 6.56 14.43
CA SER A 63 -16.70 5.96 13.73
C SER A 63 -17.07 4.58 13.16
N GLY A 64 -17.31 4.50 11.85
CA GLY A 64 -17.67 3.25 11.16
C GLY A 64 -18.71 3.45 10.08
N HIS A 65 -18.99 2.40 9.29
CA HIS A 65 -19.87 2.49 8.12
C HIS A 65 -20.95 1.39 8.15
N PRO A 66 -22.04 1.59 8.93
CA PRO A 66 -23.08 0.58 9.06
C PRO A 66 -23.87 0.42 7.75
N GLY A 67 -24.14 1.50 7.01
CA GLY A 67 -25.02 1.46 5.85
C GLY A 67 -24.60 0.47 4.76
N GLY A 68 -23.33 0.55 4.33
CA GLY A 68 -22.77 -0.35 3.31
C GLY A 68 -22.52 -1.77 3.82
N SER A 69 -22.23 -1.93 5.12
CA SER A 69 -22.05 -3.24 5.74
C SER A 69 -23.37 -4.01 5.78
N LEU A 70 -24.47 -3.32 6.12
CA LEU A 70 -25.80 -3.91 6.21
C LEU A 70 -26.41 -4.19 4.83
N SER A 71 -26.20 -3.32 3.83
CA SER A 71 -26.75 -3.53 2.49
C SER A 71 -26.17 -4.73 1.75
N SER A 72 -24.94 -5.14 2.10
CA SER A 72 -24.23 -6.23 1.44
C SER A 72 -24.10 -7.51 2.28
N GLY A 73 -24.67 -7.55 3.48
CA GLY A 73 -24.62 -8.70 4.39
C GLY A 73 -25.06 -10.00 3.72
N ARG A 74 -26.28 -10.00 3.17
CA ARG A 74 -26.88 -11.16 2.49
C ARG A 74 -26.06 -11.69 1.32
N ILE A 75 -25.34 -10.80 0.62
CA ILE A 75 -24.42 -11.20 -0.47
C ILE A 75 -23.27 -12.04 0.11
N VAL A 76 -22.65 -11.54 1.17
CA VAL A 76 -21.49 -12.18 1.83
C VAL A 76 -21.90 -13.47 2.53
N GLU A 77 -23.07 -13.50 3.16
CA GLU A 77 -23.63 -14.69 3.80
C GLU A 77 -23.77 -15.85 2.81
N GLY A 78 -24.39 -15.58 1.65
CA GLY A 78 -24.47 -16.55 0.56
C GLY A 78 -23.10 -16.99 0.05
N LEU A 79 -22.12 -16.07 -0.02
CA LEU A 79 -20.76 -16.43 -0.41
C LEU A 79 -20.11 -17.40 0.59
N LEU A 80 -20.13 -17.08 1.88
CA LEU A 80 -19.40 -17.85 2.90
C LEU A 80 -20.01 -19.21 3.21
N TYR A 81 -21.33 -19.35 3.10
CA TYR A 81 -22.06 -20.54 3.55
C TYR A 81 -22.71 -21.32 2.40
N GLN A 82 -22.63 -20.85 1.15
CA GLN A 82 -23.19 -21.57 0.01
C GLN A 82 -22.25 -21.61 -1.20
N SER A 83 -21.62 -20.51 -1.56
CA SER A 83 -21.03 -20.36 -2.92
C SER A 83 -19.52 -20.53 -2.99
N MET A 84 -18.75 -20.03 -2.01
CA MET A 84 -17.28 -20.13 -2.02
C MET A 84 -16.82 -21.53 -1.61
N ASP A 85 -15.76 -22.01 -2.24
CA ASP A 85 -15.08 -23.26 -1.91
C ASP A 85 -13.77 -22.96 -1.17
N TYR A 86 -13.76 -23.20 0.13
CA TYR A 86 -12.61 -22.87 0.99
C TYR A 86 -12.52 -23.77 2.22
N ASP A 87 -11.30 -23.95 2.72
CA ASP A 87 -11.03 -24.62 3.98
C ASP A 87 -10.98 -23.59 5.11
N PHE A 88 -12.03 -23.57 5.94
CA PHE A 88 -12.12 -22.68 7.11
C PHE A 88 -10.95 -22.88 8.10
N SER A 89 -10.45 -24.10 8.25
CA SER A 89 -9.36 -24.42 9.18
C SER A 89 -7.98 -23.94 8.68
N LYS A 90 -7.88 -23.59 7.38
CA LYS A 90 -6.64 -23.22 6.71
C LYS A 90 -6.79 -21.90 5.93
N PRO A 91 -6.79 -20.75 6.62
CA PRO A 91 -7.07 -19.45 6.00
C PRO A 91 -6.07 -18.98 4.93
N ASP A 92 -4.85 -19.51 4.96
CA ASP A 92 -3.72 -19.02 4.17
C ASP A 92 -3.36 -19.91 2.97
N ILE A 93 -4.09 -21.01 2.72
CA ILE A 93 -3.78 -21.90 1.57
C ILE A 93 -4.26 -21.29 0.24
N ASP A 94 -3.45 -21.44 -0.80
CA ASP A 94 -3.67 -20.77 -2.08
C ASP A 94 -4.76 -21.38 -2.94
N ILE A 95 -5.22 -22.59 -2.60
CA ILE A 95 -6.36 -23.23 -3.26
C ILE A 95 -7.70 -22.71 -2.78
N ASN A 96 -7.80 -21.91 -1.71
CA ASN A 96 -9.10 -21.37 -1.27
C ASN A 96 -9.64 -20.35 -2.28
N ASP A 97 -10.95 -20.40 -2.53
CA ASP A 97 -11.65 -19.23 -3.07
C ASP A 97 -11.46 -18.03 -2.12
N MET A 98 -11.36 -16.84 -2.70
CA MET A 98 -11.00 -15.61 -1.99
C MET A 98 -12.16 -14.62 -2.04
N ILE A 99 -12.27 -13.78 -1.02
CA ILE A 99 -13.18 -12.63 -1.01
C ILE A 99 -12.41 -11.37 -0.64
N CYS A 100 -12.53 -10.36 -1.49
CA CYS A 100 -11.90 -9.06 -1.34
C CYS A 100 -12.98 -8.00 -1.14
N TYR A 101 -12.99 -7.36 0.03
CA TYR A 101 -13.82 -6.19 0.29
C TYR A 101 -13.16 -4.96 -0.36
N THR A 102 -13.39 -4.77 -1.66
CA THR A 102 -12.81 -3.64 -2.39
C THR A 102 -13.45 -2.32 -1.96
N ALA A 103 -14.74 -2.37 -1.59
CA ALA A 103 -15.41 -1.37 -0.77
C ALA A 103 -14.89 -1.42 0.68
N GLY A 104 -13.64 -1.02 0.90
CA GLY A 104 -12.95 -1.21 2.18
C GLY A 104 -13.66 -0.55 3.38
N HIS A 105 -14.50 0.46 3.16
CA HIS A 105 -15.25 1.07 4.26
C HIS A 105 -16.26 0.10 4.92
N LYS A 106 -16.64 -0.98 4.24
CA LYS A 106 -17.51 -2.06 4.74
C LYS A 106 -16.81 -3.04 5.71
N ALA A 107 -15.65 -2.67 6.23
CA ALA A 107 -14.83 -3.48 7.17
C ALA A 107 -15.62 -3.97 8.40
N MET A 108 -16.56 -3.16 8.89
CA MET A 108 -17.39 -3.53 10.04
C MET A 108 -18.19 -4.79 9.78
N GLY A 109 -18.82 -4.88 8.60
CA GLY A 109 -19.52 -6.09 8.16
C GLY A 109 -18.58 -7.28 8.02
N LEU A 110 -17.40 -7.08 7.42
CA LEU A 110 -16.37 -8.11 7.36
C LEU A 110 -16.04 -8.69 8.74
N TYR A 111 -15.78 -7.83 9.74
CA TYR A 111 -15.39 -8.28 11.07
C TYR A 111 -16.54 -8.93 11.84
N ALA A 112 -17.75 -8.37 11.76
CA ALA A 112 -18.94 -8.98 12.34
C ALA A 112 -19.15 -10.39 11.80
N MET A 113 -19.09 -10.55 10.47
CA MET A 113 -19.29 -11.84 9.80
C MET A 113 -18.18 -12.84 10.11
N TRP A 114 -16.91 -12.42 10.12
CA TRP A 114 -15.79 -13.34 10.40
C TRP A 114 -15.81 -13.82 11.85
N ALA A 115 -16.08 -12.91 12.80
CA ALA A 115 -16.21 -13.26 14.21
C ALA A 115 -17.43 -14.16 14.46
N LEU A 116 -18.58 -13.86 13.83
CA LEU A 116 -19.78 -14.70 13.89
C LEU A 116 -19.52 -16.10 13.34
N ARG A 117 -18.88 -16.21 12.17
CA ARG A 117 -18.48 -17.49 11.58
C ARG A 117 -17.58 -18.28 12.51
N ASN A 118 -16.59 -17.64 13.12
CA ASN A 118 -15.70 -18.31 14.07
C ASN A 118 -16.44 -18.79 15.32
N GLU A 119 -17.35 -17.98 15.84
CA GLU A 119 -18.15 -18.30 17.03
C GLU A 119 -19.12 -19.47 16.79
N LEU A 120 -19.80 -19.50 15.64
CA LEU A 120 -20.66 -20.63 15.23
C LEU A 120 -19.88 -21.94 15.19
N ILE A 121 -18.67 -21.93 14.60
CA ILE A 121 -17.82 -23.12 14.52
C ILE A 121 -17.24 -23.51 15.87
N ARG A 122 -16.87 -22.55 16.73
CA ARG A 122 -16.43 -22.82 18.11
C ARG A 122 -17.49 -23.63 18.87
N ILE A 123 -18.77 -23.35 18.64
CA ILE A 123 -19.89 -24.01 19.33
C ILE A 123 -20.17 -25.39 18.74
N ALA A 124 -20.33 -25.50 17.41
CA ALA A 124 -20.75 -26.75 16.79
C ALA A 124 -19.61 -27.74 16.52
N ASN A 125 -18.43 -27.26 16.13
CA ASN A 125 -17.30 -28.11 15.76
C ASN A 125 -15.94 -27.41 16.02
N PRO A 126 -15.52 -27.28 17.30
CA PRO A 126 -14.29 -26.58 17.66
C PRO A 126 -13.02 -27.21 17.05
N GLY A 127 -13.08 -28.48 16.64
CA GLY A 127 -11.98 -29.15 15.94
C GLY A 127 -11.64 -28.56 14.56
N MET A 128 -12.55 -27.79 13.95
CA MET A 128 -12.32 -27.09 12.69
C MET A 128 -11.61 -25.73 12.86
N LEU A 129 -11.45 -25.24 14.09
CA LEU A 129 -10.82 -23.94 14.32
C LEU A 129 -9.33 -23.98 13.94
N ALA A 130 -8.90 -22.99 13.15
CA ALA A 130 -7.48 -22.74 12.92
C ALA A 130 -6.75 -22.40 14.24
N PRO A 131 -5.40 -22.41 14.30
CA PRO A 131 -4.69 -21.87 15.46
C PRO A 131 -5.15 -20.44 15.79
N GLU A 132 -5.22 -20.07 17.08
CA GLU A 132 -5.81 -18.80 17.56
C GLU A 132 -5.34 -17.56 16.78
N ARG A 133 -4.03 -17.44 16.49
CA ARG A 133 -3.43 -16.35 15.69
C ARG A 133 -3.90 -16.26 14.23
N ARG A 134 -4.65 -17.25 13.76
CA ARG A 134 -5.25 -17.37 12.42
C ARG A 134 -6.78 -17.42 12.49
N GLN A 135 -7.37 -17.05 13.61
CA GLN A 135 -8.81 -16.85 13.77
C GLN A 135 -9.14 -15.35 13.81
N LEU A 136 -10.41 -15.03 13.59
CA LEU A 136 -10.99 -13.78 14.07
C LEU A 136 -12.09 -14.16 15.07
N ARG A 137 -11.86 -13.94 16.35
CA ARG A 137 -12.74 -14.39 17.43
C ARG A 137 -13.74 -13.30 17.81
N LEU A 138 -14.74 -13.67 18.59
CA LEU A 138 -15.67 -12.70 19.17
C LEU A 138 -14.95 -11.69 20.07
N GLU A 139 -13.93 -12.14 20.81
CA GLU A 139 -13.07 -11.33 21.66
C GLU A 139 -12.32 -10.25 20.85
N ASP A 140 -11.90 -10.56 19.62
CA ASP A 140 -11.12 -9.63 18.79
C ASP A 140 -11.93 -8.40 18.35
N LEU A 141 -13.26 -8.47 18.42
CA LEU A 141 -14.13 -7.32 18.14
C LEU A 141 -13.92 -6.15 19.11
N LEU A 142 -13.40 -6.41 20.32
CA LEU A 142 -12.98 -5.35 21.26
C LEU A 142 -11.91 -4.42 20.65
N GLY A 143 -11.16 -4.90 19.66
CA GLY A 143 -10.14 -4.13 18.97
C GLY A 143 -10.63 -3.33 17.76
N PHE A 144 -11.93 -3.33 17.44
CA PHE A 144 -12.46 -2.55 16.32
C PHE A 144 -12.18 -1.05 16.48
N ARG A 145 -11.42 -0.49 15.53
CA ARG A 145 -10.91 0.88 15.52
C ARG A 145 -10.12 1.26 16.78
N LYS A 146 -9.43 0.28 17.37
CA LYS A 146 -8.46 0.46 18.45
C LYS A 146 -7.07 0.13 17.93
N ASN A 147 -6.05 0.74 18.53
CA ASN A 147 -4.66 0.48 18.20
C ASN A 147 -3.98 -0.34 19.31
N PRO A 148 -2.75 -0.85 19.09
CA PRO A 148 -2.08 -1.70 20.08
C PRO A 148 -1.76 -1.05 21.43
N THR A 149 -1.89 0.28 21.55
CA THR A 149 -1.68 1.02 22.82
C THR A 149 -2.94 1.09 23.69
N GLN A 150 -4.04 0.45 23.26
CA GLN A 150 -5.27 0.33 24.02
C GLN A 150 -5.03 -0.48 25.30
N GLY A 151 -4.94 0.21 26.44
CA GLY A 151 -4.66 -0.41 27.74
C GLY A 151 -5.90 -0.80 28.55
N THR A 152 -7.02 -1.14 27.89
CA THR A 152 -8.21 -1.59 28.62
C THR A 152 -8.10 -3.07 29.01
N PRO A 153 -8.59 -3.47 30.20
CA PRO A 153 -8.26 -4.77 30.77
C PRO A 153 -8.64 -5.98 29.92
N LEU A 154 -9.78 -5.96 29.22
CA LEU A 154 -10.22 -7.11 28.42
C LEU A 154 -9.48 -7.19 27.09
N PHE A 155 -9.20 -6.06 26.45
CA PHE A 155 -8.35 -5.98 25.26
C PHE A 155 -6.99 -6.64 25.52
N GLU A 156 -6.33 -6.30 26.64
CA GLU A 156 -5.06 -6.89 27.05
C GLU A 156 -5.21 -8.38 27.44
N LYS A 157 -6.22 -8.71 28.26
CA LYS A 157 -6.47 -10.08 28.73
C LYS A 157 -6.66 -11.06 27.58
N PHE A 158 -7.46 -10.68 26.58
CA PHE A 158 -7.74 -11.53 25.43
C PHE A 158 -6.71 -11.40 24.31
N LYS A 159 -5.77 -10.45 24.43
CA LYS A 159 -4.83 -10.09 23.35
C LYS A 159 -5.58 -9.81 22.05
N SER A 160 -6.62 -9.00 22.15
CA SER A 160 -7.53 -8.73 21.03
C SER A 160 -6.76 -8.12 19.86
N VAL A 161 -7.08 -8.55 18.65
CA VAL A 161 -6.47 -7.99 17.43
C VAL A 161 -6.85 -6.51 17.29
N SER A 162 -5.88 -5.62 17.00
CA SER A 162 -6.17 -4.24 16.60
C SER A 162 -6.79 -4.23 15.20
N LEU A 163 -8.10 -4.07 15.12
CA LEU A 163 -8.85 -4.13 13.87
C LEU A 163 -8.99 -2.72 13.27
N ASP A 164 -8.38 -2.54 12.10
CA ASP A 164 -8.39 -1.27 11.37
C ASP A 164 -9.79 -0.85 10.91
N GLY A 165 -10.00 0.45 10.68
CA GLY A 165 -11.25 0.95 10.13
C GLY A 165 -11.57 0.50 8.69
N HIS A 166 -10.63 -0.17 8.02
CA HIS A 166 -10.69 -0.74 6.67
C HIS A 166 -9.98 -2.12 6.68
N PRO A 167 -10.33 -3.07 5.79
CA PRO A 167 -9.69 -4.38 5.74
C PRO A 167 -8.18 -4.30 5.53
N SER A 168 -7.45 -5.06 6.33
CA SER A 168 -6.02 -5.25 6.21
C SER A 168 -5.64 -6.71 6.45
N CYS A 169 -4.42 -7.10 6.08
CA CYS A 169 -3.98 -8.51 6.10
C CYS A 169 -3.73 -9.08 7.52
N ILE A 170 -4.00 -8.27 8.56
CA ILE A 170 -4.02 -8.71 9.96
C ILE A 170 -5.20 -9.65 10.22
N VAL A 171 -6.26 -9.55 9.41
CA VAL A 171 -7.42 -10.42 9.48
C VAL A 171 -7.20 -11.66 8.61
N PRO A 172 -7.38 -12.88 9.14
CA PRO A 172 -7.29 -14.11 8.36
C PRO A 172 -8.23 -14.10 7.15
N PHE A 173 -7.85 -14.79 6.07
CA PHE A 173 -8.51 -14.78 4.75
C PHE A 173 -8.41 -13.47 3.95
N VAL A 174 -7.98 -12.35 4.56
CA VAL A 174 -7.77 -11.08 3.83
C VAL A 174 -6.37 -11.06 3.22
N LYS A 175 -6.29 -11.10 1.89
CA LYS A 175 -5.00 -11.12 1.15
C LYS A 175 -4.43 -9.75 0.80
N THR A 176 -5.24 -8.68 0.80
CA THR A 176 -4.81 -7.33 0.41
C THR A 176 -5.45 -6.28 1.32
N ALA A 177 -4.70 -5.22 1.65
CA ALA A 177 -5.28 -4.05 2.33
C ALA A 177 -6.08 -3.19 1.35
N THR A 178 -7.21 -2.66 1.80
CA THR A 178 -8.12 -1.79 1.01
C THR A 178 -8.53 -0.55 1.81
N GLY A 179 -9.32 0.32 1.21
CA GLY A 179 -9.83 1.52 1.86
C GLY A 179 -9.87 2.71 0.90
N PRO A 180 -8.74 3.08 0.29
CA PRO A 180 -8.75 4.03 -0.82
C PRO A 180 -9.57 3.47 -1.98
N SER A 181 -10.68 4.15 -2.28
CA SER A 181 -11.62 3.71 -3.31
C SER A 181 -10.92 3.48 -4.65
N GLY A 182 -11.26 2.38 -5.32
CA GLY A 182 -10.69 2.00 -6.60
C GLY A 182 -9.34 1.28 -6.54
N VAL A 183 -8.62 1.23 -5.40
CA VAL A 183 -7.39 0.42 -5.28
C VAL A 183 -7.70 -1.07 -5.17
N GLY A 184 -8.76 -1.40 -4.42
CA GLY A 184 -9.10 -2.80 -4.11
C GLY A 184 -9.50 -3.62 -5.35
N VAL A 185 -10.19 -3.02 -6.31
CA VAL A 185 -10.68 -3.72 -7.52
C VAL A 185 -9.52 -4.26 -8.38
N PRO A 186 -8.59 -3.42 -8.89
CA PRO A 186 -7.42 -3.90 -9.61
C PRO A 186 -6.57 -4.88 -8.78
N ALA A 187 -6.36 -4.63 -7.48
CA ALA A 187 -5.60 -5.55 -6.62
C ALA A 187 -6.26 -6.95 -6.53
N ALA A 188 -7.58 -7.02 -6.43
CA ALA A 188 -8.28 -8.29 -6.43
C ALA A 188 -8.25 -8.98 -7.82
N PHE A 189 -8.23 -8.24 -8.92
CA PHE A 189 -7.96 -8.84 -10.24
C PHE A 189 -6.54 -9.39 -10.35
N GLY A 190 -5.54 -8.76 -9.72
CA GLY A 190 -4.21 -9.32 -9.56
C GLY A 190 -4.19 -10.66 -8.80
N LEU A 191 -4.99 -10.78 -7.74
CA LEU A 191 -5.18 -12.06 -7.03
C LEU A 191 -5.83 -13.11 -7.93
N ALA A 192 -6.86 -12.73 -8.69
CA ALA A 192 -7.52 -13.61 -9.66
C ALA A 192 -6.55 -14.11 -10.72
N PHE A 193 -5.70 -13.23 -11.26
CA PHE A 193 -4.62 -13.58 -12.18
C PHE A 193 -3.66 -14.61 -11.55
N GLY A 194 -3.16 -14.37 -10.34
CA GLY A 194 -2.21 -15.27 -9.68
C GLY A 194 -2.80 -16.67 -9.47
N ALA A 195 -4.05 -16.74 -9.03
CA ALA A 195 -4.78 -17.99 -8.88
C ALA A 195 -4.99 -18.71 -10.23
N LEU A 196 -5.32 -17.97 -11.27
CA LEU A 196 -5.54 -18.53 -12.60
C LEU A 196 -4.24 -19.06 -13.24
N ASP A 197 -3.13 -18.34 -13.10
CA ASP A 197 -1.83 -18.79 -13.61
C ASP A 197 -1.34 -20.05 -12.90
N MET A 198 -1.60 -20.20 -11.59
CA MET A 198 -1.22 -21.41 -10.86
C MET A 198 -2.13 -22.61 -11.16
N TYR A 199 -3.45 -22.38 -11.26
CA TYR A 199 -4.46 -23.44 -11.34
C TYR A 199 -5.38 -23.25 -12.57
N PRO A 200 -4.84 -23.33 -13.81
CA PRO A 200 -5.57 -22.91 -15.01
C PRO A 200 -6.72 -23.82 -15.39
N GLU A 201 -6.85 -25.04 -14.88
CA GLU A 201 -8.01 -25.90 -15.17
C GLU A 201 -9.20 -25.53 -14.28
N ASN A 202 -8.95 -25.41 -12.98
CA ASN A 202 -9.97 -25.12 -11.98
C ASN A 202 -9.48 -24.07 -10.97
N PRO A 203 -9.36 -22.81 -11.42
CA PRO A 203 -8.75 -21.77 -10.60
C PRO A 203 -9.63 -21.43 -9.40
N PRO A 204 -9.02 -21.17 -8.23
CA PRO A 204 -9.71 -20.51 -7.13
C PRO A 204 -10.40 -19.23 -7.62
N ARG A 205 -11.65 -19.05 -7.21
CA ARG A 205 -12.41 -17.85 -7.55
C ARG A 205 -12.02 -16.70 -6.66
N THR A 206 -11.95 -15.50 -7.23
CA THR A 206 -11.80 -14.26 -6.48
C THR A 206 -13.11 -13.51 -6.54
N HIS A 207 -13.80 -13.44 -5.41
CA HIS A 207 -15.00 -12.66 -5.21
C HIS A 207 -14.63 -11.25 -4.76
N LEU A 208 -15.15 -10.22 -5.44
CA LEU A 208 -14.91 -8.82 -5.10
C LEU A 208 -16.23 -8.22 -4.62
N LEU A 209 -16.24 -7.49 -3.52
CA LEU A 209 -17.42 -6.76 -3.06
C LEU A 209 -17.19 -5.25 -3.17
N GLU A 210 -17.93 -4.61 -4.07
CA GLU A 210 -17.87 -3.17 -4.33
C GLU A 210 -19.27 -2.54 -4.32
N GLY A 211 -19.37 -1.22 -4.22
CA GLY A 211 -20.59 -0.46 -4.54
C GLY A 211 -20.37 0.44 -5.74
N GLU A 212 -21.44 0.90 -6.40
CA GLU A 212 -21.34 1.70 -7.62
C GLU A 212 -20.51 2.99 -7.45
N GLY A 213 -20.58 3.62 -6.27
CA GLY A 213 -19.75 4.78 -5.95
C GLY A 213 -18.24 4.47 -5.94
N GLY A 214 -17.86 3.27 -5.51
CA GLY A 214 -16.47 2.79 -5.53
C GLY A 214 -15.97 2.42 -6.93
N MET A 215 -16.87 2.34 -7.92
CA MET A 215 -16.55 2.12 -9.33
C MET A 215 -16.33 3.42 -10.13
N THR A 216 -16.58 4.59 -9.52
CA THR A 216 -16.36 5.90 -10.15
C THR A 216 -14.89 6.31 -10.38
N PRO A 217 -13.88 5.85 -9.61
CA PRO A 217 -12.49 6.20 -9.89
C PRO A 217 -12.00 5.66 -11.25
N GLY A 218 -11.23 6.46 -11.98
CA GLY A 218 -10.68 6.12 -13.31
C GLY A 218 -9.99 4.75 -13.38
N ARG A 219 -9.15 4.45 -12.38
CA ARG A 219 -8.45 3.16 -12.23
C ARG A 219 -9.36 1.92 -12.22
N VAL A 220 -10.65 2.06 -11.86
CA VAL A 220 -11.59 0.93 -11.89
C VAL A 220 -11.99 0.59 -13.32
N TYR A 221 -12.21 1.59 -14.19
CA TYR A 221 -12.51 1.36 -15.60
C TYR A 221 -11.34 0.69 -16.31
N GLU A 222 -10.12 1.18 -16.05
CA GLU A 222 -8.87 0.60 -16.54
C GLU A 222 -8.76 -0.89 -16.14
N ALA A 223 -9.04 -1.20 -14.87
CA ALA A 223 -8.99 -2.56 -14.32
C ALA A 223 -10.09 -3.49 -14.89
N ILE A 224 -11.31 -2.99 -15.09
CA ILE A 224 -12.43 -3.73 -15.69
C ILE A 224 -12.08 -4.15 -17.13
N ALA A 225 -11.50 -3.24 -17.91
CA ALA A 225 -10.99 -3.52 -19.24
C ALA A 225 -9.84 -4.54 -19.22
N ALA A 226 -8.91 -4.43 -18.26
CA ALA A 226 -7.81 -5.37 -18.10
C ALA A 226 -8.30 -6.80 -17.82
N ALA A 227 -9.24 -6.98 -16.89
CA ALA A 227 -9.78 -8.30 -16.54
C ALA A 227 -10.50 -8.98 -17.72
N ALA A 228 -11.21 -8.21 -18.55
CA ALA A 228 -11.84 -8.73 -19.76
C ALA A 228 -10.83 -9.06 -20.88
N SER A 229 -9.77 -8.26 -21.02
CA SER A 229 -8.70 -8.47 -21.99
C SER A 229 -7.86 -9.72 -21.65
N ALA A 230 -7.52 -9.88 -20.37
CA ALA A 230 -6.81 -11.04 -19.84
C ALA A 230 -7.72 -12.28 -19.65
N GLN A 231 -9.04 -12.13 -19.81
CA GLN A 231 -10.03 -13.20 -19.66
C GLN A 231 -9.97 -13.87 -18.27
N LEU A 232 -9.96 -13.05 -17.22
CA LEU A 232 -9.92 -13.49 -15.82
C LEU A 232 -11.25 -14.12 -15.38
N ARG A 233 -11.61 -15.27 -15.97
CA ARG A 233 -12.89 -15.96 -15.78
C ARG A 233 -13.18 -16.40 -14.33
N ASN A 234 -12.17 -16.41 -13.47
CA ASN A 234 -12.31 -16.70 -12.05
C ASN A 234 -12.60 -15.45 -11.19
N ALA A 235 -12.65 -14.25 -11.79
CA ALA A 235 -13.06 -13.03 -11.11
C ALA A 235 -14.59 -12.88 -11.12
N VAL A 236 -15.17 -12.71 -9.93
CA VAL A 236 -16.61 -12.46 -9.74
C VAL A 236 -16.80 -11.17 -8.96
N LEU A 237 -17.28 -10.11 -9.62
CA LEU A 237 -17.52 -8.80 -9.02
C LEU A 237 -18.98 -8.70 -8.55
N HIS A 238 -19.17 -8.62 -7.24
CA HIS A 238 -20.46 -8.39 -6.59
C HIS A 238 -20.64 -6.88 -6.35
N ILE A 239 -21.62 -6.29 -7.05
CA ILE A 239 -21.89 -4.86 -7.03
C ILE A 239 -23.14 -4.61 -6.18
N ASP A 240 -22.94 -4.02 -5.01
CA ASP A 240 -23.98 -3.56 -4.10
C ASP A 240 -24.56 -2.22 -4.60
N TRP A 241 -25.48 -2.28 -5.57
CA TRP A 241 -26.06 -1.14 -6.24
C TRP A 241 -27.22 -0.53 -5.41
N ASN A 242 -26.86 0.39 -4.53
CA ASN A 242 -27.81 1.07 -3.64
C ASN A 242 -28.12 2.52 -4.01
N GLN A 243 -27.42 3.07 -5.02
CA GLN A 243 -27.47 4.47 -5.50
C GLN A 243 -26.89 5.52 -4.55
N SER A 244 -26.44 5.15 -3.36
CA SER A 244 -26.05 6.11 -2.32
C SER A 244 -24.55 6.17 -2.10
N THR A 245 -23.97 7.34 -2.32
CA THR A 245 -22.58 7.67 -1.95
C THR A 245 -22.54 8.45 -0.63
N ILE A 246 -21.51 9.29 -0.41
CA ILE A 246 -21.47 10.27 0.68
C ILE A 246 -22.38 11.45 0.36
N ASP A 247 -22.36 11.90 -0.91
CA ASP A 247 -22.93 13.19 -1.30
C ASP A 247 -24.25 13.05 -2.11
N SER A 248 -24.55 11.85 -2.65
CA SER A 248 -25.72 11.59 -3.48
C SER A 248 -26.49 10.33 -3.07
N ASP A 249 -27.78 10.30 -3.38
CA ASP A 249 -28.68 9.13 -3.36
C ASP A 249 -29.11 8.70 -4.78
N ARG A 250 -28.39 9.17 -5.79
CA ARG A 250 -28.55 8.85 -7.21
C ARG A 250 -27.18 8.92 -7.90
N CYS A 251 -26.23 8.10 -7.45
CA CYS A 251 -24.87 8.09 -7.98
C CYS A 251 -24.82 7.92 -9.50
N THR A 252 -25.54 6.91 -9.99
CA THR A 252 -25.56 6.40 -11.37
C THR A 252 -26.91 6.64 -12.04
N ALA A 253 -26.96 6.49 -13.37
CA ALA A 253 -28.21 6.46 -14.10
C ALA A 253 -29.07 5.26 -13.65
N GLU A 254 -30.40 5.41 -13.70
CA GLU A 254 -31.35 4.33 -13.43
C GLU A 254 -32.67 4.61 -14.16
N GLY A 255 -33.05 3.72 -15.09
CA GLY A 255 -34.19 3.94 -15.97
C GLY A 255 -34.01 5.15 -16.88
N ASP A 256 -34.98 6.08 -16.86
CA ASP A 256 -34.97 7.32 -17.64
C ASP A 256 -34.27 8.50 -16.94
N LYS A 257 -33.66 8.27 -15.77
CA LYS A 257 -33.06 9.31 -14.93
C LYS A 257 -31.55 9.26 -14.98
N HIS A 258 -30.95 10.41 -15.24
CA HIS A 258 -29.51 10.63 -15.14
C HIS A 258 -29.02 10.53 -13.69
N GLY A 259 -27.79 10.02 -13.52
CA GLY A 259 -27.08 10.05 -12.25
C GLY A 259 -26.50 11.44 -11.94
N ASP A 260 -26.28 11.71 -10.65
CA ASP A 260 -25.68 12.97 -10.18
C ASP A 260 -24.18 13.05 -10.49
N TYR A 261 -23.48 11.91 -10.60
CA TYR A 261 -22.04 11.85 -10.91
C TYR A 261 -21.73 11.15 -12.23
N VAL A 262 -22.35 10.00 -12.47
CA VAL A 262 -22.03 9.14 -13.61
C VAL A 262 -23.28 8.81 -14.42
N GLN A 263 -23.09 8.64 -15.74
CA GLN A 263 -24.20 8.50 -16.70
C GLN A 263 -24.41 7.07 -17.18
N TRP A 264 -23.57 6.13 -16.74
CA TRP A 264 -23.79 4.69 -16.88
C TRP A 264 -24.50 4.15 -15.64
N ASP A 265 -25.17 3.00 -15.79
CA ASP A 265 -25.53 2.11 -14.67
C ASP A 265 -24.56 0.91 -14.58
N PRO A 266 -24.46 0.22 -13.44
CA PRO A 266 -23.49 -0.86 -13.29
C PRO A 266 -23.69 -2.03 -14.27
N VAL A 267 -24.91 -2.28 -14.75
CA VAL A 267 -25.17 -3.32 -15.75
C VAL A 267 -24.56 -2.91 -17.09
N GLU A 268 -24.82 -1.68 -17.53
CA GLU A 268 -24.27 -1.10 -18.76
C GLU A 268 -22.74 -1.07 -18.74
N LEU A 269 -22.14 -0.54 -17.67
CA LEU A 269 -20.69 -0.42 -17.55
C LEU A 269 -19.99 -1.78 -17.71
N MET A 270 -20.49 -2.80 -17.04
CA MET A 270 -19.88 -4.13 -17.07
C MET A 270 -20.12 -4.81 -18.43
N TYR A 271 -21.34 -4.75 -18.96
CA TYR A 271 -21.67 -5.37 -20.24
C TYR A 271 -20.94 -4.71 -21.43
N LEU A 272 -20.76 -3.39 -21.38
CA LEU A 272 -19.94 -2.63 -22.34
C LEU A 272 -18.51 -3.16 -22.41
N ASN A 273 -17.96 -3.64 -21.29
CA ASN A 273 -16.62 -4.18 -21.16
C ASN A 273 -16.53 -5.71 -21.38
N ASP A 274 -17.49 -6.33 -22.05
CA ASP A 274 -17.55 -7.77 -22.34
C ASP A 274 -17.69 -8.70 -21.11
N TRP A 275 -18.05 -8.18 -19.94
CA TRP A 275 -18.31 -9.03 -18.77
C TRP A 275 -19.62 -9.80 -18.91
N ASN A 276 -19.68 -11.01 -18.34
CA ASN A 276 -20.99 -11.59 -18.04
C ASN A 276 -21.65 -10.73 -16.96
N VAL A 277 -22.95 -10.45 -17.09
CA VAL A 277 -23.69 -9.64 -16.13
C VAL A 277 -24.93 -10.39 -15.68
N ILE A 278 -25.08 -10.55 -14.37
CA ILE A 278 -26.26 -11.15 -13.74
C ILE A 278 -26.91 -10.06 -12.88
N PHE A 279 -28.11 -9.63 -13.27
CA PHE A 279 -28.86 -8.60 -12.55
C PHE A 279 -29.84 -9.22 -11.55
N VAL A 280 -29.84 -8.69 -10.33
CA VAL A 280 -30.67 -9.11 -9.20
C VAL A 280 -31.54 -7.92 -8.78
N PRO A 281 -32.80 -7.84 -9.27
CA PRO A 281 -33.69 -6.71 -8.98
C PRO A 281 -34.07 -6.56 -7.50
N GLU A 282 -34.14 -7.68 -6.76
CA GLU A 282 -34.39 -7.67 -5.31
C GLU A 282 -33.16 -8.17 -4.57
N GLY A 283 -32.16 -7.31 -4.40
CA GLY A 283 -30.85 -7.65 -3.83
C GLY A 283 -30.86 -8.07 -2.36
N HIS A 284 -32.01 -7.98 -1.67
CA HIS A 284 -32.21 -8.50 -0.31
C HIS A 284 -32.95 -9.83 -0.28
N ASN A 285 -33.47 -10.31 -1.41
CA ASN A 285 -34.20 -11.57 -1.46
C ASN A 285 -33.23 -12.75 -1.60
N TYR A 286 -33.16 -13.62 -0.59
CA TYR A 286 -32.23 -14.75 -0.59
C TYR A 286 -32.41 -15.72 -1.77
N HIS A 287 -33.65 -15.94 -2.22
CA HIS A 287 -33.87 -16.77 -3.41
C HIS A 287 -33.18 -16.17 -4.64
N GLN A 288 -33.28 -14.85 -4.84
CA GLN A 288 -32.63 -14.21 -5.98
C GLN A 288 -31.11 -14.14 -5.80
N VAL A 289 -30.61 -13.74 -4.62
CA VAL A 289 -29.18 -13.62 -4.33
C VAL A 289 -28.45 -14.95 -4.54
N LEU A 290 -28.94 -16.02 -3.92
CA LEU A 290 -28.32 -17.35 -4.01
C LEU A 290 -28.47 -17.95 -5.42
N THR A 291 -29.58 -17.69 -6.11
CA THR A 291 -29.75 -18.11 -7.51
C THR A 291 -28.74 -17.40 -8.42
N ALA A 292 -28.55 -16.09 -8.25
CA ALA A 292 -27.58 -15.31 -9.02
C ALA A 292 -26.15 -15.84 -8.84
N GLN A 293 -25.76 -16.10 -7.59
CA GLN A 293 -24.46 -16.68 -7.29
C GLN A 293 -24.32 -18.06 -7.93
N LYS A 294 -25.31 -18.94 -7.78
CA LYS A 294 -25.33 -20.26 -8.42
C LYS A 294 -25.21 -20.19 -9.95
N ILE A 295 -25.89 -19.24 -10.59
CA ILE A 295 -25.76 -19.00 -12.03
C ILE A 295 -24.31 -18.66 -12.37
N ALA A 296 -23.73 -17.67 -11.69
CA ALA A 296 -22.34 -17.24 -11.91
C ALA A 296 -21.37 -18.43 -11.80
N LEU A 297 -21.55 -19.30 -10.81
CA LEU A 297 -20.72 -20.49 -10.63
C LEU A 297 -20.90 -21.57 -11.71
N SER A 298 -22.03 -21.56 -12.41
CA SER A 298 -22.36 -22.55 -13.45
C SER A 298 -22.04 -22.08 -14.88
N LEU A 299 -21.69 -20.80 -15.06
CA LEU A 299 -21.41 -20.23 -16.37
C LEU A 299 -20.18 -20.89 -17.00
N GLN A 300 -20.39 -21.48 -18.18
CA GLN A 300 -19.31 -21.93 -19.05
C GLN A 300 -18.87 -20.75 -19.93
N SER A 301 -18.03 -19.88 -19.37
CA SER A 301 -17.55 -18.66 -20.02
C SER A 301 -16.10 -18.41 -19.65
N ASP A 302 -15.35 -17.87 -20.61
CA ASP A 302 -13.99 -17.40 -20.38
C ASP A 302 -13.94 -15.91 -20.00
N MET A 303 -15.09 -15.25 -19.88
CA MET A 303 -15.18 -13.86 -19.45
C MET A 303 -15.37 -13.77 -17.93
N PRO A 304 -14.83 -12.73 -17.28
CA PRO A 304 -15.15 -12.43 -15.88
C PRO A 304 -16.66 -12.12 -15.72
N THR A 305 -17.17 -12.25 -14.49
CA THR A 305 -18.61 -12.13 -14.20
C THR A 305 -18.90 -11.04 -13.19
N ALA A 306 -19.89 -10.20 -13.46
CA ALA A 306 -20.44 -9.22 -12.56
C ALA A 306 -21.83 -9.66 -12.10
N ILE A 307 -22.11 -9.57 -10.81
CA ILE A 307 -23.46 -9.73 -10.26
C ILE A 307 -23.86 -8.39 -9.67
N VAL A 308 -24.91 -7.78 -10.23
CA VAL A 308 -25.40 -6.45 -9.83
C VAL A 308 -26.64 -6.64 -8.96
N TYR A 309 -26.53 -6.28 -7.69
CA TYR A 309 -27.59 -6.40 -6.70
C TYR A 309 -28.24 -5.05 -6.46
N ARG A 310 -29.52 -4.90 -6.77
CA ARG A 310 -30.25 -3.69 -6.40
C ARG A 310 -30.61 -3.76 -4.92
N THR A 311 -29.94 -2.96 -4.11
CA THR A 311 -30.06 -2.99 -2.64
C THR A 311 -30.48 -1.64 -2.08
N VAL A 312 -30.56 -1.56 -0.74
CA VAL A 312 -30.88 -0.35 0.01
C VAL A 312 -29.78 -0.14 1.04
N LYS A 313 -29.08 1.00 0.96
CA LYS A 313 -28.04 1.35 1.94
C LYS A 313 -28.67 1.53 3.32
N GLY A 314 -28.11 0.88 4.34
CA GLY A 314 -28.70 0.87 5.68
C GLY A 314 -29.95 -0.02 5.79
N TYR A 315 -30.01 -1.10 5.00
CA TYR A 315 -31.10 -2.07 5.04
C TYR A 315 -31.47 -2.49 6.48
N THR A 316 -32.75 -2.34 6.84
CA THR A 316 -33.34 -2.57 8.18
C THR A 316 -32.77 -1.75 9.33
N TYR A 317 -31.75 -0.91 9.09
CA TYR A 317 -31.09 -0.15 10.14
C TYR A 317 -31.97 0.97 10.70
N GLY A 318 -32.88 1.52 9.88
CA GLY A 318 -33.73 2.67 10.17
C GLY A 318 -33.13 4.01 9.72
N VAL A 319 -31.81 4.09 9.55
CA VAL A 319 -31.13 5.17 8.80
C VAL A 319 -30.72 4.63 7.44
N THR A 320 -31.18 5.26 6.36
CA THR A 320 -30.93 4.79 4.98
C THR A 320 -30.28 5.85 4.10
N GLY A 321 -29.91 5.47 2.89
CA GLY A 321 -29.33 6.37 1.89
C GLY A 321 -27.94 6.88 2.29
N LYS A 322 -27.54 8.04 1.77
CA LYS A 322 -26.24 8.67 2.07
C LYS A 322 -26.03 8.94 3.57
N ALA A 323 -27.12 9.23 4.29
CA ALA A 323 -27.08 9.45 5.74
C ALA A 323 -26.57 8.22 6.51
N SER A 324 -26.79 7.01 5.98
CA SER A 324 -26.33 5.76 6.59
C SER A 324 -24.87 5.41 6.27
N HIS A 325 -24.19 6.18 5.41
CA HIS A 325 -22.85 5.80 4.93
C HIS A 325 -21.82 5.68 6.05
N GLY A 326 -21.68 6.71 6.87
CA GLY A 326 -20.74 6.77 7.99
C GLY A 326 -21.37 7.18 9.31
N ALA A 327 -22.70 7.26 9.36
CA ALA A 327 -23.46 7.65 10.55
C ALA A 327 -24.51 6.59 10.91
N GLY A 328 -24.89 6.62 12.18
CA GLY A 328 -25.80 5.66 12.81
C GLY A 328 -26.15 6.11 14.23
N TYR A 329 -26.70 5.20 15.02
CA TYR A 329 -27.25 5.53 16.33
C TYR A 329 -26.19 5.89 17.37
N LYS A 330 -26.52 6.87 18.23
CA LYS A 330 -25.66 7.26 19.35
C LYS A 330 -25.52 6.09 20.34
N PHE A 331 -24.41 6.08 21.08
CA PHE A 331 -24.14 5.08 22.12
C PHE A 331 -25.33 4.92 23.05
N CYS A 332 -25.84 3.68 23.19
CA CYS A 332 -26.94 3.31 24.09
C CYS A 332 -28.20 4.18 23.97
N SER A 333 -28.50 4.68 22.76
CA SER A 333 -29.69 5.48 22.49
C SER A 333 -30.96 4.63 22.36
N PRO A 334 -32.16 5.19 22.58
CA PRO A 334 -33.42 4.49 22.35
C PRO A 334 -33.52 3.89 20.94
N GLU A 335 -33.01 4.59 19.93
CA GLU A 335 -33.02 4.12 18.55
C GLU A 335 -32.10 2.92 18.34
N PHE A 336 -30.94 2.86 19.01
CA PHE A 336 -30.08 1.68 19.01
C PHE A 336 -30.80 0.47 19.64
N TYR A 337 -31.46 0.67 20.79
CA TYR A 337 -32.20 -0.42 21.43
C TYR A 337 -33.41 -0.87 20.61
N ASN A 338 -34.10 0.06 19.94
CA ASN A 338 -35.16 -0.29 19.00
C ASN A 338 -34.63 -1.09 17.80
N PHE A 339 -33.43 -0.78 17.32
CA PHE A 339 -32.80 -1.51 16.22
C PHE A 339 -32.46 -2.96 16.58
N ILE A 340 -31.99 -3.23 17.80
CA ILE A 340 -31.67 -4.60 18.24
C ILE A 340 -32.89 -5.36 18.80
N LYS A 341 -34.03 -4.68 18.99
CA LYS A 341 -35.27 -5.27 19.52
C LYS A 341 -35.76 -6.51 18.76
N PRO A 342 -35.70 -6.59 17.41
CA PRO A 342 -36.07 -7.81 16.70
C PRO A 342 -35.24 -9.03 17.08
N PHE A 343 -33.96 -8.85 17.47
CA PHE A 343 -33.14 -9.93 18.01
C PHE A 343 -33.61 -10.35 19.41
N GLU A 344 -33.90 -9.38 20.28
CA GLU A 344 -34.45 -9.63 21.63
C GLU A 344 -35.77 -10.43 21.55
N GLU A 345 -36.66 -10.05 20.63
CA GLU A 345 -37.95 -10.70 20.40
C GLU A 345 -37.81 -12.10 19.80
N GLN A 346 -36.96 -12.27 18.78
CA GLN A 346 -36.76 -13.56 18.10
C GLN A 346 -36.18 -14.62 19.04
N PHE A 347 -35.22 -14.24 19.90
CA PHE A 347 -34.49 -15.20 20.76
C PHE A 347 -34.94 -15.19 22.22
N GLY A 348 -35.90 -14.34 22.59
CA GLY A 348 -36.44 -14.28 23.96
C GLY A 348 -35.39 -13.83 25.00
N VAL A 349 -34.50 -12.91 24.62
CA VAL A 349 -33.43 -12.37 25.48
C VAL A 349 -33.55 -10.86 25.62
N MET A 350 -32.85 -10.27 26.60
CA MET A 350 -32.66 -8.83 26.67
C MET A 350 -31.18 -8.48 26.73
N PHE A 351 -30.73 -7.56 25.90
CA PHE A 351 -29.39 -7.00 26.03
C PHE A 351 -29.29 -6.16 27.32
N PRO A 352 -28.12 -6.17 27.99
CA PRO A 352 -27.93 -5.32 29.15
C PRO A 352 -28.13 -3.84 28.76
N ARG A 353 -28.60 -3.03 29.69
CA ARG A 353 -28.74 -1.58 29.51
C ARG A 353 -27.58 -0.88 30.23
N PHE A 354 -26.93 0.07 29.55
CA PHE A 354 -25.73 0.72 30.08
C PHE A 354 -26.04 1.55 31.34
N ALA A 355 -25.32 1.27 32.42
CA ALA A 355 -25.45 1.97 33.70
C ALA A 355 -24.10 2.53 34.23
N GLY A 356 -23.04 2.48 33.42
CA GLY A 356 -21.68 2.95 33.79
C GLY A 356 -21.39 4.40 33.38
N ASP A 357 -20.13 4.84 33.57
CA ASP A 357 -19.68 6.14 33.07
C ASP A 357 -19.21 6.01 31.61
N ALA A 358 -19.92 6.65 30.68
CA ALA A 358 -19.57 6.65 29.25
C ALA A 358 -18.20 7.32 28.96
N LYS A 359 -17.62 8.05 29.92
CA LYS A 359 -16.26 8.63 29.82
C LYS A 359 -15.19 7.69 30.32
N ASN A 360 -15.55 6.62 31.03
CA ASN A 360 -14.62 5.62 31.52
C ASN A 360 -14.45 4.49 30.48
N PRO A 361 -13.28 4.36 29.84
CA PRO A 361 -13.08 3.35 28.79
C PRO A 361 -13.20 1.91 29.30
N VAL A 362 -12.97 1.66 30.60
CA VAL A 362 -13.13 0.32 31.21
C VAL A 362 -14.61 -0.04 31.37
N ASP A 363 -15.44 0.92 31.76
CA ASP A 363 -16.90 0.70 31.88
C ASP A 363 -17.52 0.42 30.51
N VAL A 364 -17.10 1.18 29.48
CA VAL A 364 -17.54 0.97 28.10
C VAL A 364 -17.08 -0.38 27.56
N GLU A 365 -15.82 -0.77 27.77
CA GLU A 365 -15.30 -2.08 27.35
C GLU A 365 -16.02 -3.23 28.05
N THR A 366 -16.22 -3.13 29.37
CA THR A 366 -16.93 -4.16 30.15
C THR A 366 -18.37 -4.31 29.66
N PHE A 367 -19.06 -3.19 29.40
CA PHE A 367 -20.40 -3.23 28.83
C PHE A 367 -20.42 -3.80 27.42
N TYR A 368 -19.40 -3.49 26.60
CA TYR A 368 -19.26 -4.05 25.26
C TYR A 368 -19.16 -5.56 25.31
N TRP A 369 -18.25 -6.07 26.14
CA TRP A 369 -18.06 -7.49 26.31
C TRP A 369 -19.33 -8.19 26.80
N ASN A 370 -20.01 -7.64 27.81
CA ASN A 370 -21.27 -8.18 28.30
C ASN A 370 -22.37 -8.19 27.23
N THR A 371 -22.38 -7.21 26.33
CA THR A 371 -23.30 -7.18 25.18
C THR A 371 -22.99 -8.30 24.18
N LEU A 372 -21.71 -8.54 23.88
CA LEU A 372 -21.28 -9.66 23.02
C LEU A 372 -21.58 -11.03 23.63
N LEU A 373 -21.51 -11.16 24.96
CA LEU A 373 -21.86 -12.41 25.64
C LEU A 373 -23.33 -12.81 25.46
N VAL A 374 -24.26 -11.87 25.28
CA VAL A 374 -25.66 -12.19 24.96
C VAL A 374 -25.76 -12.86 23.59
N ILE A 375 -24.98 -12.41 22.60
CA ILE A 375 -24.92 -13.07 21.29
C ILE A 375 -24.41 -14.51 21.45
N ARG A 376 -23.31 -14.70 22.20
CA ARG A 376 -22.75 -16.02 22.50
C ARG A 376 -23.77 -16.93 23.17
N GLU A 377 -24.47 -16.45 24.19
CA GLU A 377 -25.49 -17.21 24.92
C GLU A 377 -26.64 -17.65 23.99
N VAL A 378 -27.11 -16.77 23.11
CA VAL A 378 -28.13 -17.12 22.10
C VAL A 378 -27.62 -18.20 21.16
N LEU A 379 -26.39 -18.08 20.65
CA LEU A 379 -25.81 -19.07 19.75
C LEU A 379 -25.56 -20.42 20.45
N GLU A 380 -25.20 -20.43 21.73
CA GLU A 380 -25.01 -21.67 22.51
C GLU A 380 -26.33 -22.38 22.82
N LYS A 381 -27.43 -21.62 22.96
CA LYS A 381 -28.78 -22.17 23.16
C LYS A 381 -29.48 -22.55 21.85
N ASN A 382 -29.12 -21.91 20.74
CA ASN A 382 -29.64 -22.22 19.40
C ASN A 382 -28.81 -23.36 18.80
N SER A 383 -29.33 -24.59 18.81
CA SER A 383 -28.63 -25.73 18.21
C SER A 383 -28.67 -25.74 16.68
N PHE A 384 -29.59 -25.01 16.05
CA PHE A 384 -29.78 -25.01 14.60
C PHE A 384 -28.69 -24.20 13.87
N LEU A 385 -28.50 -22.93 14.23
CA LEU A 385 -27.56 -22.04 13.54
C LEU A 385 -26.11 -22.56 13.52
N PRO A 386 -25.48 -22.93 14.66
CA PRO A 386 -24.12 -23.44 14.67
C PRO A 386 -23.96 -24.74 13.87
N GLN A 387 -24.92 -25.67 13.99
CA GLN A 387 -24.83 -26.97 13.32
C GLN A 387 -24.97 -26.84 11.81
N GLU A 388 -25.93 -26.04 11.34
CA GLU A 388 -26.12 -25.80 9.91
C GLU A 388 -24.93 -25.01 9.32
N ALA A 389 -24.38 -24.05 10.07
CA ALA A 389 -23.13 -23.37 9.68
C ALA A 389 -21.96 -24.34 9.53
N ALA A 390 -21.74 -25.22 10.52
CA ALA A 390 -20.67 -26.22 10.48
C ALA A 390 -20.83 -27.19 9.31
N LYS A 391 -22.05 -27.69 9.07
CA LYS A 391 -22.38 -28.53 7.91
C LYS A 391 -22.07 -27.84 6.59
N ARG A 392 -22.44 -26.56 6.44
CA ARG A 392 -22.15 -25.78 5.23
C ARG A 392 -20.67 -25.55 4.98
N LEU A 393 -19.90 -25.29 6.04
CA LEU A 393 -18.45 -25.16 5.91
C LEU A 393 -17.76 -26.50 5.61
N ALA A 394 -18.26 -27.61 6.16
CA ALA A 394 -17.81 -28.95 5.77
C ALA A 394 -18.09 -29.23 4.28
N LEU A 395 -19.30 -28.92 3.79
CA LEU A 395 -19.64 -29.03 2.37
C LEU A 395 -18.77 -28.12 1.49
N SER A 396 -18.42 -26.91 1.95
CA SER A 396 -17.48 -26.02 1.25
C SER A 396 -16.08 -26.65 1.15
N GLN A 397 -15.60 -27.24 2.24
CA GLN A 397 -14.33 -27.94 2.29
C GLN A 397 -14.33 -29.18 1.36
N ASP A 398 -15.41 -29.96 1.35
CA ASP A 398 -15.56 -31.12 0.47
C ASP A 398 -15.53 -30.70 -1.00
N ARG A 399 -16.25 -29.64 -1.37
CA ARG A 399 -16.22 -29.09 -2.73
C ARG A 399 -14.81 -28.61 -3.10
N LEU A 400 -14.15 -27.86 -2.21
CA LEU A 400 -12.77 -27.42 -2.42
C LEU A 400 -11.84 -28.59 -2.76
N TYR A 401 -11.86 -29.66 -1.97
CA TYR A 401 -10.97 -30.81 -2.19
C TYR A 401 -11.41 -31.69 -3.37
N SER A 402 -12.70 -31.73 -3.69
CA SER A 402 -13.21 -32.44 -4.88
C SER A 402 -12.65 -31.88 -6.19
N HIS A 403 -12.36 -30.57 -6.23
CA HIS A 403 -11.74 -29.91 -7.38
C HIS A 403 -10.36 -30.45 -7.73
N SER A 404 -9.68 -31.11 -6.78
CA SER A 404 -8.34 -31.69 -6.96
C SER A 404 -7.37 -30.72 -7.64
N ARG A 405 -7.39 -29.45 -7.18
CA ARG A 405 -6.62 -28.34 -7.78
C ARG A 405 -5.13 -28.70 -7.79
N THR A 406 -4.56 -28.79 -8.99
CA THR A 406 -3.13 -29.04 -9.18
C THR A 406 -2.48 -27.82 -9.84
N HIS A 407 -1.23 -27.57 -9.47
CA HIS A 407 -0.42 -26.58 -10.17
C HIS A 407 -0.28 -26.96 -11.64
N ARG A 408 -0.27 -25.96 -12.52
CA ARG A 408 0.03 -26.18 -13.93
C ARG A 408 1.41 -26.82 -14.14
N ALA A 409 1.58 -27.47 -15.29
CA ALA A 409 2.90 -27.90 -15.74
C ALA A 409 3.85 -26.70 -15.79
N HIS A 410 5.07 -26.86 -15.27
CA HIS A 410 6.03 -25.77 -15.14
C HIS A 410 5.44 -24.53 -14.45
N ALA A 411 4.72 -24.72 -13.34
CA ALA A 411 4.25 -23.61 -12.53
C ALA A 411 5.41 -22.74 -11.99
N PRO A 412 5.17 -21.44 -11.78
CA PRO A 412 6.07 -20.54 -11.08
C PRO A 412 6.64 -21.12 -9.78
N LYS A 413 7.93 -20.89 -9.55
CA LYS A 413 8.69 -21.30 -8.36
C LYS A 413 9.44 -20.10 -7.79
N LEU A 414 8.70 -19.17 -7.20
CA LEU A 414 9.26 -17.94 -6.64
C LEU A 414 10.38 -18.20 -5.61
N ALA A 415 10.27 -19.28 -4.83
CA ALA A 415 11.28 -19.67 -3.84
C ALA A 415 12.68 -19.85 -4.43
N ASN A 416 12.82 -20.21 -5.71
CA ASN A 416 14.12 -20.37 -6.38
C ASN A 416 14.95 -19.08 -6.49
N ILE A 417 14.32 -17.91 -6.34
CA ILE A 417 15.04 -16.63 -6.28
C ILE A 417 15.73 -16.45 -4.92
N TYR A 418 15.24 -17.14 -3.90
CA TYR A 418 15.59 -16.92 -2.51
C TYR A 418 16.22 -18.15 -1.84
N ASP A 419 16.63 -19.13 -2.63
CA ASP A 419 17.28 -20.38 -2.18
C ASP A 419 18.77 -20.21 -1.84
N GLY A 420 19.30 -18.99 -1.97
CA GLY A 420 20.71 -18.64 -1.75
C GLY A 420 21.60 -18.73 -2.99
N THR A 421 21.12 -19.30 -4.11
CA THR A 421 21.88 -19.39 -5.36
C THR A 421 21.93 -18.07 -6.12
N VAL A 422 20.95 -17.20 -5.92
CA VAL A 422 20.97 -15.81 -6.40
C VAL A 422 21.57 -14.94 -5.29
N ASN A 423 22.78 -14.45 -5.52
CA ASN A 423 23.50 -13.58 -4.58
C ASN A 423 24.48 -12.67 -5.32
N LEU A 424 25.06 -11.70 -4.61
CA LEU A 424 25.94 -10.68 -5.20
C LEU A 424 27.15 -11.27 -5.94
N SER A 425 27.68 -12.41 -5.47
CA SER A 425 28.87 -13.06 -6.05
C SER A 425 28.55 -13.98 -7.23
N ALA A 426 27.28 -14.34 -7.43
CA ALA A 426 26.82 -15.29 -8.43
C ALA A 426 26.22 -14.59 -9.67
N MET A 427 26.89 -13.54 -10.17
CA MET A 427 26.46 -12.83 -11.36
C MET A 427 26.64 -13.68 -12.63
N PRO A 428 25.58 -13.92 -13.42
CA PRO A 428 25.65 -14.60 -14.71
C PRO A 428 26.51 -13.86 -15.74
N ASP A 429 27.14 -14.62 -16.64
CA ASP A 429 28.03 -14.06 -17.66
C ASP A 429 27.30 -13.17 -18.69
N ASP A 430 26.02 -13.42 -18.97
CA ASP A 430 25.20 -12.63 -19.90
C ASP A 430 24.74 -11.27 -19.33
N ILE A 431 24.86 -11.09 -18.01
CA ILE A 431 24.61 -9.84 -17.29
C ILE A 431 25.93 -9.08 -17.06
N ARG A 432 27.06 -9.78 -17.00
CA ARG A 432 28.39 -9.16 -16.80
C ARG A 432 28.70 -8.19 -17.95
N LEU A 433 29.33 -7.07 -17.59
CA LEU A 433 29.74 -6.04 -18.55
C LEU A 433 31.22 -5.75 -18.40
N GLU A 434 31.89 -5.57 -19.54
CA GLU A 434 33.28 -5.16 -19.59
C GLU A 434 33.42 -3.63 -19.61
N PRO A 435 34.45 -3.06 -18.97
CA PRO A 435 34.74 -1.63 -19.05
C PRO A 435 34.79 -1.11 -20.50
N GLY A 436 34.22 0.07 -20.73
CA GLY A 436 34.13 0.69 -22.05
C GLY A 436 32.91 0.25 -22.89
N THR A 437 32.19 -0.80 -22.48
CA THR A 437 30.93 -1.19 -23.14
C THR A 437 29.86 -0.13 -22.91
N SER A 438 29.07 0.20 -23.95
CA SER A 438 27.92 1.11 -23.83
C SER A 438 26.60 0.34 -23.85
N THR A 439 25.73 0.61 -22.87
CA THR A 439 24.39 -0.01 -22.75
C THR A 439 23.47 0.88 -21.94
N THR A 440 22.16 0.72 -22.10
CA THR A 440 21.19 1.40 -21.24
C THR A 440 21.07 0.72 -19.87
N ILE A 441 20.86 1.50 -18.82
CA ILE A 441 20.61 0.99 -17.46
C ILE A 441 19.27 0.24 -17.41
N ARG A 442 18.22 0.79 -18.03
CA ARG A 442 16.91 0.12 -18.20
C ARG A 442 17.02 -1.25 -18.89
N GLY A 443 17.88 -1.37 -19.90
CA GLY A 443 18.14 -2.64 -20.58
C GLY A 443 18.78 -3.68 -19.65
N GLN A 444 19.70 -3.25 -18.77
CA GLN A 444 20.29 -4.14 -17.76
C GLN A 444 19.26 -4.56 -16.70
N VAL A 445 18.36 -3.67 -16.27
CA VAL A 445 17.25 -4.05 -15.38
C VAL A 445 16.39 -5.14 -16.03
N GLY A 446 16.03 -4.97 -17.31
CA GLY A 446 15.31 -5.98 -18.07
C GLY A 446 16.04 -7.34 -18.14
N LYS A 447 17.36 -7.34 -18.32
CA LYS A 447 18.18 -8.58 -18.31
C LYS A 447 18.17 -9.27 -16.94
N VAL A 448 18.41 -8.52 -15.85
CA VAL A 448 18.37 -9.06 -14.49
C VAL A 448 17.00 -9.67 -14.20
N LEU A 449 15.92 -8.96 -14.52
CA LEU A 449 14.56 -9.47 -14.31
C LEU A 449 14.27 -10.70 -15.16
N ASN A 450 14.74 -10.78 -16.41
CA ASN A 450 14.59 -11.98 -17.23
C ASN A 450 15.34 -13.19 -16.66
N TYR A 451 16.57 -13.00 -16.18
CA TYR A 451 17.32 -14.05 -15.51
C TYR A 451 16.57 -14.59 -14.29
N LEU A 452 16.09 -13.70 -13.43
CA LEU A 452 15.27 -14.05 -12.27
C LEU A 452 13.97 -14.77 -12.67
N ASN A 453 13.35 -14.37 -13.78
CA ASN A 453 12.14 -15.00 -14.27
C ASN A 453 12.40 -16.44 -14.73
N LYS A 454 13.47 -16.67 -15.50
CA LYS A 454 13.89 -18.01 -15.92
C LYS A 454 14.23 -18.89 -14.71
N LYS A 455 14.99 -18.36 -13.75
CA LYS A 455 15.36 -19.07 -12.51
C LYS A 455 14.13 -19.50 -11.68
N SER A 456 13.12 -18.63 -11.63
CA SER A 456 11.85 -18.88 -10.95
C SER A 456 10.82 -19.59 -11.80
N ASN A 457 11.17 -20.03 -13.01
CA ASN A 457 10.25 -20.71 -13.92
C ASN A 457 8.96 -19.90 -14.19
N GLY A 458 9.09 -18.59 -14.40
CA GLY A 458 7.98 -17.72 -14.79
C GLY A 458 7.26 -17.02 -13.64
N ALA A 459 7.90 -16.81 -12.48
CA ALA A 459 7.26 -16.14 -11.34
C ALA A 459 7.23 -14.60 -11.45
N LEU A 460 8.00 -14.00 -12.36
CA LEU A 460 7.97 -12.56 -12.60
C LEU A 460 6.99 -12.26 -13.73
N VAL A 461 6.06 -11.36 -13.45
CA VAL A 461 5.00 -10.98 -14.39
C VAL A 461 5.00 -9.47 -14.52
N ALA A 462 5.10 -8.98 -15.74
CA ALA A 462 5.27 -7.57 -16.03
C ALA A 462 4.11 -6.96 -16.79
N THR A 463 3.86 -5.68 -16.53
CA THR A 463 2.99 -4.82 -17.31
C THR A 463 3.69 -3.48 -17.49
N ALA A 464 3.39 -2.81 -18.60
CA ALA A 464 3.85 -1.45 -18.84
C ALA A 464 2.71 -0.62 -19.41
N ALA A 465 2.71 0.67 -19.09
CA ALA A 465 1.70 1.60 -19.59
C ALA A 465 1.95 1.96 -21.07
N ASP A 466 1.75 0.98 -21.97
CA ASP A 466 2.10 1.06 -23.41
C ASP A 466 3.59 1.34 -23.68
N LEU A 467 4.47 0.95 -22.76
CA LEU A 467 5.89 1.33 -22.77
C LEU A 467 6.84 0.13 -22.57
N PHE A 468 6.45 -1.07 -22.98
CA PHE A 468 7.25 -2.28 -22.77
C PHE A 468 8.69 -2.18 -23.31
N GLU A 469 8.85 -1.67 -24.54
CA GLU A 469 10.17 -1.50 -25.16
C GLU A 469 10.90 -0.26 -24.63
N SER A 470 10.18 0.84 -24.39
CA SER A 470 10.73 2.09 -23.85
C SER A 470 11.27 1.92 -22.44
N THR A 471 10.64 1.08 -21.60
CA THR A 471 11.15 0.74 -20.27
C THR A 471 12.05 -0.49 -20.27
N SER A 472 12.23 -1.13 -21.42
CA SER A 472 12.95 -2.40 -21.59
C SER A 472 12.38 -3.59 -20.79
N ILE A 473 11.16 -3.47 -20.26
CA ILE A 473 10.54 -4.51 -19.44
C ILE A 473 9.95 -5.65 -20.29
N ALA A 474 9.81 -5.48 -21.60
CA ALA A 474 9.51 -6.57 -22.55
C ALA A 474 10.44 -7.78 -22.37
N ALA A 475 11.69 -7.53 -21.95
CA ALA A 475 12.68 -8.56 -21.69
C ALA A 475 12.22 -9.61 -20.66
N VAL A 476 11.33 -9.27 -19.72
CA VAL A 476 10.78 -10.21 -18.73
C VAL A 476 10.11 -11.41 -19.39
N GLY A 477 9.47 -11.23 -20.55
CA GLY A 477 8.79 -12.28 -21.30
C GLY A 477 9.70 -13.21 -22.12
N LYS A 478 10.97 -12.85 -22.33
CA LYS A 478 11.87 -13.63 -23.20
C LYS A 478 12.13 -15.04 -22.64
N GLY A 479 11.91 -16.07 -23.46
CA GLY A 479 12.01 -17.47 -23.04
C GLY A 479 10.72 -18.05 -22.46
N PHE A 480 9.62 -17.29 -22.50
CA PHE A 480 8.25 -17.73 -22.25
C PHE A 480 7.41 -17.55 -23.51
N SER A 481 6.10 -17.80 -23.45
CA SER A 481 5.22 -17.57 -24.61
C SER A 481 5.23 -16.11 -25.02
N ASP A 482 5.40 -15.87 -26.33
CA ASP A 482 5.44 -14.53 -26.90
C ASP A 482 4.09 -13.80 -26.78
N GLY A 483 4.14 -12.46 -26.77
CA GLY A 483 2.96 -11.61 -26.70
C GLY A 483 2.39 -11.41 -25.30
N MET A 484 1.14 -10.96 -25.24
CA MET A 484 0.44 -10.65 -23.99
C MET A 484 -0.30 -11.86 -23.44
N PHE A 485 -0.39 -11.93 -22.12
CA PHE A 485 -1.14 -12.92 -21.40
C PHE A 485 -2.62 -12.83 -21.74
N ASN A 486 -3.19 -14.00 -22.03
CA ASN A 486 -4.61 -14.23 -22.07
C ASN A 486 -4.86 -15.61 -21.48
N ALA A 487 -5.73 -15.70 -20.49
CA ALA A 487 -5.98 -16.93 -19.73
C ALA A 487 -6.36 -18.14 -20.61
N LYS A 488 -6.95 -17.91 -21.78
CA LYS A 488 -7.39 -18.95 -22.71
C LYS A 488 -6.39 -19.17 -23.83
N THR A 489 -6.00 -18.11 -24.53
CA THR A 489 -5.24 -18.22 -25.78
C THR A 489 -3.73 -18.12 -25.59
N ASN A 490 -3.25 -17.56 -24.48
CA ASN A 490 -1.83 -17.39 -24.22
C ASN A 490 -1.48 -17.40 -22.71
N PRO A 491 -1.77 -18.50 -21.98
CA PRO A 491 -1.57 -18.55 -20.53
C PRO A 491 -0.08 -18.65 -20.11
N GLY A 492 0.82 -18.94 -21.06
CA GLY A 492 2.26 -19.04 -20.80
C GLY A 492 3.00 -17.71 -20.77
N ALA A 493 2.38 -16.62 -21.26
CA ALA A 493 3.04 -15.33 -21.36
C ALA A 493 3.24 -14.67 -19.99
N ARG A 494 4.24 -13.78 -19.94
CA ARG A 494 4.65 -13.05 -18.73
C ARG A 494 4.54 -11.53 -18.86
N LEU A 495 3.93 -11.06 -19.95
CA LEU A 495 3.53 -9.68 -20.14
C LEU A 495 2.00 -9.60 -20.02
N VAL A 496 1.45 -8.81 -19.11
CA VAL A 496 0.00 -8.76 -18.83
C VAL A 496 -0.58 -7.46 -19.39
N PRO A 497 -1.73 -7.52 -20.09
CA PRO A 497 -2.39 -6.33 -20.62
C PRO A 497 -3.25 -5.66 -19.54
N VAL A 498 -2.69 -4.70 -18.81
CA VAL A 498 -3.46 -3.88 -17.86
C VAL A 498 -3.90 -2.57 -18.54
N GLY A 499 -4.92 -2.66 -19.41
CA GLY A 499 -5.64 -1.49 -19.94
C GLY A 499 -4.91 -0.59 -20.95
N GLY A 500 -3.60 -0.74 -21.15
CA GLY A 500 -2.80 0.16 -21.98
C GLY A 500 -2.14 1.24 -21.13
N ILE A 501 -2.40 2.52 -21.41
CA ILE A 501 -1.88 3.67 -20.62
C ILE A 501 -2.70 3.82 -19.33
N CYS A 502 -2.37 2.99 -18.33
CA CYS A 502 -3.17 2.81 -17.12
C CYS A 502 -2.28 2.65 -15.87
N GLU A 503 -1.34 3.57 -15.64
CA GLU A 503 -0.41 3.52 -14.50
C GLU A 503 -1.11 3.30 -13.17
N ASP A 504 -2.25 3.95 -12.96
CA ASP A 504 -2.95 3.91 -11.68
C ASP A 504 -3.53 2.53 -11.36
N ALA A 505 -4.19 1.89 -12.34
CA ALA A 505 -4.68 0.52 -12.18
C ALA A 505 -3.55 -0.52 -12.20
N MET A 506 -2.52 -0.31 -13.02
CA MET A 506 -1.37 -1.21 -13.17
C MET A 506 -0.70 -1.51 -11.83
N GLY A 507 -0.37 -0.47 -11.05
CA GLY A 507 0.31 -0.67 -9.78
C GLY A 507 -0.53 -1.44 -8.77
N ALA A 508 -1.81 -1.10 -8.67
CA ALA A 508 -2.73 -1.84 -7.80
C ALA A 508 -2.90 -3.30 -8.28
N PHE A 509 -3.00 -3.56 -9.58
CA PHE A 509 -3.07 -4.92 -10.12
C PHE A 509 -1.81 -5.73 -9.75
N MET A 510 -0.62 -5.16 -9.94
CA MET A 510 0.64 -5.85 -9.65
C MET A 510 0.90 -6.04 -8.15
N SER A 511 0.35 -5.18 -7.30
CA SER A 511 0.31 -5.43 -5.85
C SER A 511 -0.53 -6.67 -5.49
N GLY A 512 -1.63 -6.89 -6.22
CA GLY A 512 -2.48 -8.06 -6.10
C GLY A 512 -1.79 -9.34 -6.56
N VAL A 513 -1.12 -9.31 -7.72
CA VAL A 513 -0.31 -10.43 -8.23
C VAL A 513 0.73 -10.85 -7.19
N SER A 514 1.43 -9.88 -6.60
CA SER A 514 2.44 -10.13 -5.57
C SER A 514 1.81 -10.67 -4.27
N SER A 515 0.64 -10.16 -3.89
CA SER A 515 -0.10 -10.61 -2.70
C SER A 515 -0.70 -12.02 -2.83
N TYR A 516 -0.75 -12.59 -4.05
CA TYR A 516 -1.06 -14.01 -4.26
C TYR A 516 0.10 -14.94 -3.87
N ARG A 517 1.30 -14.39 -3.64
CA ARG A 517 2.48 -15.04 -3.01
C ARG A 517 3.34 -15.95 -3.89
N ASN A 518 2.85 -16.35 -5.06
CA ASN A 518 3.59 -17.19 -6.01
C ASN A 518 4.34 -16.40 -7.09
N HIS A 519 4.17 -15.08 -7.12
CA HIS A 519 4.67 -14.20 -8.17
C HIS A 519 5.27 -12.92 -7.60
N ILE A 520 6.10 -12.27 -8.40
CA ILE A 520 6.47 -10.86 -8.26
C ILE A 520 5.80 -10.11 -9.41
N GLY A 521 4.88 -9.21 -9.08
CA GLY A 521 4.32 -8.27 -10.03
C GLY A 521 5.35 -7.19 -10.38
N ILE A 522 5.33 -6.71 -11.62
CA ILE A 522 6.21 -5.65 -12.11
C ILE A 522 5.36 -4.64 -12.88
N SER A 523 5.36 -3.38 -12.43
CA SER A 523 4.80 -2.25 -13.17
C SER A 523 5.93 -1.40 -13.77
N ALA A 524 5.71 -0.83 -14.96
CA ALA A 524 6.70 0.00 -15.62
C ALA A 524 6.07 1.13 -16.45
N SER A 525 6.53 2.36 -16.25
CA SER A 525 6.25 3.51 -17.10
C SER A 525 7.33 4.57 -16.85
N TYR A 526 7.15 5.78 -17.35
CA TYR A 526 8.06 6.87 -17.05
C TYR A 526 7.90 7.29 -15.59
N ALA A 527 9.02 7.58 -14.92
CA ALA A 527 9.07 7.96 -13.52
C ALA A 527 8.17 9.18 -13.21
N ALA A 528 8.04 10.10 -14.17
CA ALA A 528 7.18 11.28 -14.09
C ALA A 528 5.69 10.95 -13.89
N PHE A 529 5.24 9.78 -14.34
CA PHE A 529 3.83 9.39 -14.29
C PHE A 529 3.60 8.35 -13.20
N ILE A 530 4.36 7.26 -13.26
CA ILE A 530 4.08 6.04 -12.50
C ILE A 530 4.18 6.27 -10.99
N VAL A 531 5.17 7.04 -10.53
CA VAL A 531 5.40 7.22 -9.10
C VAL A 531 4.21 7.91 -8.44
N ALA A 532 3.72 8.99 -9.04
CA ALA A 532 2.59 9.75 -8.49
C ALA A 532 1.29 8.94 -8.51
N MET A 533 1.04 8.20 -9.60
CA MET A 533 -0.18 7.42 -9.76
C MET A 533 -0.19 6.16 -8.88
N GLU A 534 0.95 5.48 -8.76
CA GLU A 534 1.05 4.20 -8.03
C GLU A 534 1.31 4.37 -6.52
N HIS A 535 1.64 5.58 -6.04
CA HIS A 535 1.98 5.83 -4.62
C HIS A 535 0.90 5.30 -3.65
N THR A 536 -0.37 5.55 -3.94
CA THR A 536 -1.48 5.11 -3.09
C THR A 536 -1.55 3.58 -3.04
N ALA A 537 -1.33 2.90 -4.17
CA ALA A 537 -1.28 1.43 -4.22
C ALA A 537 -0.05 0.88 -3.50
N ALA A 538 1.12 1.51 -3.65
CA ALA A 538 2.35 1.16 -2.95
C ALA A 538 2.19 1.23 -1.43
N ARG A 539 1.51 2.28 -0.93
CA ARG A 539 1.18 2.41 0.49
C ARG A 539 0.23 1.31 0.97
N CYS A 540 -0.82 1.01 0.22
CA CYS A 540 -1.74 -0.07 0.60
C CYS A 540 -1.05 -1.43 0.61
N HIS A 541 -0.22 -1.71 -0.40
CA HIS A 541 0.58 -2.93 -0.46
C HIS A 541 1.54 -3.03 0.73
N SER A 542 2.27 -1.95 1.03
CA SER A 542 3.16 -1.87 2.20
C SER A 542 2.45 -2.18 3.52
N ILE A 543 1.26 -1.61 3.74
CA ILE A 543 0.44 -1.90 4.93
C ILE A 543 0.02 -3.37 4.94
N GLY A 544 -0.48 -3.88 3.80
CA GLY A 544 -0.87 -5.29 3.68
C GLY A 544 0.27 -6.26 4.00
N GLN A 545 1.45 -6.03 3.41
CA GLN A 545 2.62 -6.88 3.62
C GLN A 545 3.18 -6.77 5.05
N GLN A 546 3.13 -5.58 5.66
CA GLN A 546 3.46 -5.42 7.08
C GLN A 546 2.54 -6.25 7.96
N ASN A 547 1.23 -6.10 7.79
CA ASN A 547 0.24 -6.82 8.60
C ASN A 547 0.31 -8.34 8.37
N TYR A 548 0.64 -8.77 7.15
CA TYR A 548 0.90 -10.17 6.84
C TYR A 548 2.09 -10.71 7.63
N TRP A 549 3.21 -9.99 7.62
CA TRP A 549 4.40 -10.35 8.40
C TRP A 549 4.13 -10.37 9.90
N GLU A 550 3.42 -9.37 10.44
CA GLU A 550 3.04 -9.31 11.86
C GLU A 550 2.20 -10.52 12.30
N ARG A 551 1.26 -10.96 11.46
CA ARG A 551 0.40 -12.11 11.75
C ARG A 551 1.11 -13.47 11.61
N THR A 552 1.93 -13.62 10.58
CA THR A 552 2.45 -14.93 10.16
C THR A 552 3.91 -15.17 10.54
N GLY A 553 4.72 -14.10 10.61
CA GLY A 553 6.18 -14.14 10.67
C GLY A 553 6.85 -14.42 9.32
N GLU A 554 6.10 -14.56 8.23
CA GLU A 554 6.62 -14.88 6.91
C GLU A 554 7.13 -13.61 6.17
N PRO A 555 8.14 -13.73 5.28
CA PRO A 555 8.66 -12.60 4.52
C PRO A 555 7.61 -11.89 3.67
N MET A 556 7.77 -10.57 3.50
CA MET A 556 6.91 -9.78 2.61
C MET A 556 7.07 -10.19 1.15
N HIS A 557 5.99 -10.05 0.38
CA HIS A 557 5.96 -10.33 -1.05
C HIS A 557 6.18 -9.04 -1.85
N THR A 558 7.35 -8.96 -2.49
CA THR A 558 7.82 -7.78 -3.21
C THR A 558 7.03 -7.57 -4.51
N TRP A 559 6.58 -6.34 -4.72
CA TRP A 559 6.20 -5.78 -6.02
C TRP A 559 7.34 -4.87 -6.51
N ILE A 560 7.70 -4.94 -7.80
CA ILE A 560 8.71 -4.08 -8.41
C ILE A 560 8.04 -2.97 -9.24
N MET A 561 8.38 -1.72 -8.95
CA MET A 561 7.94 -0.53 -9.69
C MET A 561 9.11 0.03 -10.48
N VAL A 562 9.17 -0.23 -11.78
CA VAL A 562 10.27 0.23 -12.64
C VAL A 562 9.99 1.65 -13.14
N ASN A 563 10.79 2.59 -12.64
CA ASN A 563 10.70 4.02 -12.94
C ASN A 563 11.68 4.36 -14.08
N GLY A 564 11.23 4.15 -15.32
CA GLY A 564 12.02 4.46 -16.50
C GLY A 564 12.10 5.96 -16.77
N HIS A 565 13.06 6.40 -17.59
CA HIS A 565 13.19 7.81 -17.99
C HIS A 565 13.25 8.76 -16.77
N ALA A 566 13.97 8.34 -15.73
CA ALA A 566 14.07 9.13 -14.51
C ALA A 566 14.93 10.38 -14.72
N GLY A 567 14.38 11.55 -14.34
CA GLY A 567 15.08 12.82 -14.27
C GLY A 567 15.33 13.55 -15.60
N PRO A 568 16.15 14.61 -15.57
CA PRO A 568 16.43 15.51 -16.69
C PRO A 568 16.99 14.86 -17.96
N LYS A 569 17.64 13.68 -17.85
CA LYS A 569 18.20 12.97 -19.02
C LYS A 569 17.15 12.45 -20.00
N THR A 570 15.87 12.57 -19.67
CA THR A 570 14.76 12.31 -20.61
C THR A 570 14.82 13.25 -21.83
N GLY A 571 15.38 14.44 -21.66
CA GLY A 571 15.82 15.31 -22.76
C GLY A 571 14.67 15.94 -23.52
N GLU A 572 14.55 15.58 -24.79
CA GLU A 572 13.74 16.27 -25.79
C GLU A 572 12.23 16.20 -25.52
N ASP A 573 11.77 15.21 -24.76
CA ASP A 573 10.35 15.10 -24.35
C ASP A 573 9.93 16.23 -23.40
N GLY A 574 10.92 16.95 -22.82
CA GLY A 574 10.70 18.19 -22.08
C GLY A 574 10.16 18.00 -20.65
N PRO A 575 9.82 19.10 -19.96
CA PRO A 575 9.54 19.11 -18.51
C PRO A 575 8.31 18.32 -18.07
N THR A 576 7.42 17.95 -19.00
CA THR A 576 6.27 17.09 -18.68
C THR A 576 6.67 15.63 -18.49
N HIS A 577 7.81 15.21 -19.05
CA HIS A 577 8.32 13.83 -18.99
C HIS A 577 9.64 13.74 -18.19
N ALA A 578 10.44 14.80 -18.20
CA ALA A 578 11.71 14.91 -17.50
C ALA A 578 11.50 15.40 -16.05
N ASP A 579 10.85 14.60 -15.21
CA ASP A 579 10.47 15.00 -13.84
C ASP A 579 11.60 14.73 -12.81
N PRO A 580 12.17 15.76 -12.16
CA PRO A 580 13.10 15.60 -11.05
C PRO A 580 12.44 15.19 -9.73
N GLN A 581 11.12 15.35 -9.57
CA GLN A 581 10.39 15.16 -8.31
C GLN A 581 10.10 13.68 -8.01
N CYS A 582 10.04 12.83 -9.03
CA CYS A 582 9.66 11.43 -8.92
C CYS A 582 10.35 10.66 -7.78
N LEU A 583 11.67 10.80 -7.57
CA LEU A 583 12.35 10.10 -6.47
C LEU A 583 11.87 10.56 -5.09
N GLN A 584 11.60 11.85 -4.91
CA GLN A 584 11.17 12.43 -3.64
C GLN A 584 9.83 11.88 -3.15
N LEU A 585 8.97 11.41 -4.06
CA LEU A 585 7.67 10.84 -3.70
C LEU A 585 7.79 9.45 -3.06
N LEU A 586 8.93 8.77 -3.18
CA LEU A 586 9.14 7.42 -2.60
C LEU A 586 10.30 7.37 -1.60
N CYS A 587 11.42 7.99 -1.93
CA CYS A 587 12.63 7.99 -1.11
C CYS A 587 12.34 8.61 0.26
N GLU A 588 12.62 7.86 1.33
CA GLU A 588 12.33 8.24 2.73
C GLU A 588 10.84 8.48 3.10
N ASP A 589 9.89 8.21 2.20
CA ASP A 589 8.45 8.46 2.45
C ASP A 589 7.72 7.24 3.08
N PHE A 590 8.41 6.11 3.21
CA PHE A 590 7.88 4.85 3.73
C PHE A 590 8.64 4.39 5.00
N PRO A 591 8.01 3.61 5.90
CA PRO A 591 8.72 3.01 7.03
C PRO A 591 9.92 2.18 6.58
N SER A 592 10.98 2.16 7.40
CA SER A 592 12.25 1.49 7.07
C SER A 592 12.03 0.04 6.63
N GLY A 593 12.65 -0.33 5.51
CA GLY A 593 12.59 -1.68 4.93
C GLY A 593 11.29 -2.03 4.20
N LYS A 594 10.30 -1.13 4.12
CA LYS A 594 9.03 -1.40 3.41
C LYS A 594 9.09 -1.05 1.93
N LEU A 595 9.73 0.06 1.58
CA LEU A 595 10.03 0.44 0.20
C LEU A 595 11.53 0.69 0.08
N ILE A 596 12.14 0.26 -1.02
CA ILE A 596 13.56 0.52 -1.32
C ILE A 596 13.65 1.17 -2.70
N THR A 597 14.24 2.36 -2.78
CA THR A 597 14.55 3.02 -4.05
C THR A 597 15.98 2.70 -4.48
N LEU A 598 16.21 2.55 -5.78
CA LEU A 598 17.55 2.34 -6.35
C LEU A 598 17.80 3.38 -7.43
N THR A 599 18.93 4.08 -7.37
CA THR A 599 19.39 5.04 -8.39
C THR A 599 20.76 4.61 -8.91
N PRO A 600 20.87 3.53 -9.70
CA PRO A 600 22.11 3.20 -10.38
C PRO A 600 22.54 4.35 -11.30
N TRP A 601 23.81 4.77 -11.25
CA TRP A 601 24.33 5.71 -12.24
C TRP A 601 25.04 5.04 -13.41
N SER A 602 25.49 3.82 -13.22
CA SER A 602 26.24 3.04 -14.21
C SER A 602 25.60 1.67 -14.43
N PRO A 603 25.72 1.07 -15.63
CA PRO A 603 25.03 -0.17 -15.93
C PRO A 603 25.50 -1.38 -15.11
N ASP A 604 26.77 -1.39 -14.68
CA ASP A 604 27.38 -2.45 -13.87
C ASP A 604 26.91 -2.46 -12.40
N GLU A 605 26.18 -1.42 -11.96
CA GLU A 605 25.55 -1.37 -10.63
C GLU A 605 24.19 -2.03 -10.56
N VAL A 606 23.57 -2.31 -11.70
CA VAL A 606 22.19 -2.82 -11.74
C VAL A 606 22.10 -4.17 -11.04
N TRP A 607 23.02 -5.10 -11.30
CA TRP A 607 23.05 -6.39 -10.61
C TRP A 607 23.15 -6.25 -9.08
N PRO A 608 24.20 -5.63 -8.51
CA PRO A 608 24.34 -5.57 -7.06
C PRO A 608 23.18 -4.84 -6.36
N LEU A 609 22.66 -3.76 -6.96
CA LEU A 609 21.52 -3.02 -6.37
C LEU A 609 20.21 -3.82 -6.42
N MET A 610 19.89 -4.42 -7.57
CA MET A 610 18.65 -5.20 -7.72
C MET A 610 18.67 -6.44 -6.81
N ILE A 611 19.79 -7.16 -6.77
CA ILE A 611 19.91 -8.36 -5.94
C ILE A 611 19.86 -8.01 -4.46
N GLU A 612 20.65 -7.04 -3.99
CA GLU A 612 20.62 -6.64 -2.58
C GLU A 612 19.24 -6.12 -2.17
N GLY A 613 18.65 -5.22 -2.98
CA GLY A 613 17.31 -4.68 -2.74
C GLY A 613 16.25 -5.76 -2.66
N LEU A 614 16.26 -6.75 -3.56
CA LEU A 614 15.31 -7.85 -3.55
C LEU A 614 15.51 -8.79 -2.36
N MET A 615 16.76 -9.05 -1.95
CA MET A 615 17.08 -9.90 -0.80
C MET A 615 16.68 -9.27 0.54
N LYS A 616 16.53 -7.95 0.62
CA LYS A 616 15.93 -7.29 1.80
C LYS A 616 14.43 -7.55 1.97
N ARG A 617 13.77 -8.16 0.97
CA ARG A 617 12.33 -8.45 0.99
C ARG A 617 11.46 -7.21 1.27
N PRO A 618 11.65 -6.06 0.59
CA PRO A 618 10.75 -4.93 0.76
C PRO A 618 9.36 -5.28 0.20
N ALA A 619 8.33 -4.57 0.65
CA ALA A 619 7.02 -4.66 0.01
C ALA A 619 7.08 -4.09 -1.41
N VAL A 620 7.83 -3.00 -1.63
CA VAL A 620 8.04 -2.39 -2.94
C VAL A 620 9.53 -2.16 -3.20
N LEU A 621 10.01 -2.58 -4.38
CA LEU A 621 11.35 -2.25 -4.88
C LEU A 621 11.23 -1.34 -6.09
N ALA A 622 11.86 -0.16 -6.06
CA ALA A 622 11.66 0.91 -7.03
C ALA A 622 12.98 1.36 -7.68
N PRO A 623 13.46 0.71 -8.76
CA PRO A 623 14.59 1.21 -9.52
C PRO A 623 14.22 2.42 -10.38
N PHE A 624 15.05 3.47 -10.32
CA PHE A 624 14.99 4.69 -11.13
C PHE A 624 16.11 4.65 -12.16
N VAL A 625 15.74 4.57 -13.44
CA VAL A 625 16.68 4.33 -14.55
C VAL A 625 16.49 5.32 -15.68
N THR A 626 17.59 5.73 -16.29
CA THR A 626 17.60 6.76 -17.35
C THR A 626 17.32 6.19 -18.74
N ARG A 627 16.96 7.08 -19.67
CA ARG A 627 16.70 6.77 -21.09
C ARG A 627 17.98 6.44 -21.88
N PRO A 628 19.05 7.27 -21.84
CA PRO A 628 20.21 7.10 -22.71
C PRO A 628 21.06 5.87 -22.33
N ALA A 629 21.97 5.50 -23.24
CA ALA A 629 23.01 4.54 -22.92
C ALA A 629 24.10 5.21 -22.08
N GLU A 630 24.66 4.46 -21.13
CA GLU A 630 25.85 4.85 -20.38
C GLU A 630 27.01 3.93 -20.74
N THR A 631 28.22 4.47 -20.67
CA THR A 631 29.45 3.70 -20.80
C THR A 631 29.83 3.12 -19.43
N VAL A 632 30.14 1.83 -19.39
CA VAL A 632 30.62 1.17 -18.18
C VAL A 632 32.01 1.73 -17.82
N PRO A 633 32.19 2.31 -16.63
CA PRO A 633 33.44 2.94 -16.25
C PRO A 633 34.55 1.90 -16.03
N ASP A 634 35.78 2.24 -16.40
CA ASP A 634 36.96 1.53 -15.89
C ASP A 634 37.23 2.01 -14.45
N ARG A 635 36.56 1.35 -13.50
CA ARG A 635 36.60 1.72 -12.08
C ARG A 635 38.02 1.67 -11.50
N VAL A 636 38.83 0.71 -11.91
CA VAL A 636 40.22 0.57 -11.43
C VAL A 636 41.06 1.74 -11.92
N LYS A 637 40.99 2.07 -13.21
CA LYS A 637 41.72 3.21 -13.79
C LYS A 637 41.29 4.54 -13.18
N LEU A 638 40.01 4.69 -12.86
CA LEU A 638 39.45 5.89 -12.24
C LEU A 638 39.62 5.93 -10.71
N GLY A 639 40.13 4.85 -10.10
CA GLY A 639 40.28 4.75 -8.63
C GLY A 639 38.95 4.73 -7.87
N LEU A 640 37.88 4.25 -8.50
CA LEU A 640 36.54 4.13 -7.91
C LEU A 640 36.39 2.82 -7.14
N ASP A 641 35.54 2.82 -6.11
CA ASP A 641 35.08 1.57 -5.48
C ASP A 641 34.41 0.65 -6.53
N PRO A 642 34.53 -0.69 -6.38
CA PRO A 642 33.91 -1.65 -7.28
C PRO A 642 32.37 -1.53 -7.26
N ALA A 643 31.69 -1.87 -8.36
CA ALA A 643 30.24 -1.74 -8.48
C ALA A 643 29.44 -2.43 -7.36
N ILE A 644 29.97 -3.53 -6.81
CA ILE A 644 29.36 -4.23 -5.66
C ILE A 644 29.21 -3.35 -4.42
N ALA A 645 30.01 -2.28 -4.27
CA ALA A 645 29.89 -1.32 -3.19
C ALA A 645 28.53 -0.59 -3.21
N ALA A 646 27.88 -0.46 -4.39
CA ALA A 646 26.55 0.13 -4.51
C ALA A 646 25.49 -0.62 -3.70
N ALA A 647 25.67 -1.92 -3.43
CA ALA A 647 24.77 -2.70 -2.56
C ALA A 647 24.69 -2.13 -1.12
N LYS A 648 25.68 -1.34 -0.68
CA LYS A 648 25.65 -0.64 0.61
C LYS A 648 24.81 0.63 0.59
N GLY A 649 24.23 1.01 -0.55
CA GLY A 649 23.41 2.20 -0.73
C GLY A 649 24.21 3.49 -0.86
N VAL A 650 25.29 3.65 -0.09
CA VAL A 650 26.25 4.75 -0.21
C VAL A 650 27.66 4.20 -0.31
N TYR A 651 28.48 4.78 -1.17
CA TYR A 651 29.89 4.44 -1.31
C TYR A 651 30.71 5.62 -1.83
N ALA A 652 32.05 5.50 -1.78
CA ALA A 652 32.92 6.60 -2.17
C ALA A 652 33.35 6.49 -3.64
N PHE A 653 33.23 7.58 -4.39
CA PHE A 653 34.01 7.74 -5.62
C PHE A 653 35.47 8.05 -5.29
N ARG A 654 35.69 8.84 -4.23
CA ARG A 654 37.01 9.28 -3.78
C ARG A 654 36.95 9.55 -2.29
N ARG A 655 37.97 9.12 -1.56
CA ARG A 655 38.19 9.52 -0.16
C ARG A 655 39.32 10.54 -0.10
N ALA A 656 39.12 11.60 0.68
CA ALA A 656 40.17 12.58 0.93
C ALA A 656 41.33 11.93 1.70
N ASN A 657 42.54 12.36 1.40
CA ASN A 657 43.68 12.10 2.25
C ASN A 657 43.57 12.98 3.51
N MET A 658 43.10 12.40 4.60
CA MET A 658 42.95 13.11 5.88
C MET A 658 44.29 13.51 6.52
N ASN A 659 45.41 12.97 6.03
CA ASN A 659 46.75 13.36 6.47
C ASN A 659 47.34 14.52 5.65
N ALA A 660 46.69 14.92 4.56
CA ALA A 660 47.11 16.09 3.79
C ALA A 660 46.78 17.38 4.55
N ARG A 661 47.63 18.40 4.38
CA ARG A 661 47.49 19.69 5.07
C ARG A 661 46.18 20.40 4.72
N GLU A 662 45.72 20.25 3.48
CA GLU A 662 44.56 20.96 2.94
C GLU A 662 43.42 19.99 2.72
N TYR A 663 42.24 20.31 3.26
CA TYR A 663 40.99 19.60 3.04
C TYR A 663 40.00 20.54 2.37
N HIS A 664 39.48 20.14 1.22
CA HIS A 664 38.66 20.99 0.35
C HIS A 664 37.16 20.67 0.44
N GLY A 665 36.77 19.74 1.31
CA GLY A 665 35.37 19.48 1.63
C GLY A 665 34.83 18.12 1.15
N THR A 666 33.51 17.97 1.28
CA THR A 666 32.75 16.75 0.95
C THR A 666 31.72 17.04 -0.12
N LEU A 667 31.68 16.23 -1.17
CA LEU A 667 30.64 16.19 -2.19
C LEU A 667 29.76 14.96 -2.01
N VAL A 668 28.45 15.14 -2.17
CA VAL A 668 27.48 14.03 -2.22
C VAL A 668 26.71 14.10 -3.54
N LEU A 669 26.74 13.03 -4.30
CA LEU A 669 26.11 12.91 -5.61
C LEU A 669 24.92 11.93 -5.54
N GLN A 670 23.83 12.26 -6.23
CA GLN A 670 22.69 11.35 -6.39
C GLN A 670 22.09 11.45 -7.79
N GLY A 671 21.85 10.29 -8.39
CA GLY A 671 21.24 10.15 -9.72
C GLY A 671 22.22 10.15 -10.88
N CYS A 672 21.78 9.57 -11.99
CA CYS A 672 22.66 9.13 -13.09
C CYS A 672 23.21 10.30 -13.91
N GLY A 673 22.41 11.34 -14.18
CA GLY A 673 22.80 12.51 -14.96
C GLY A 673 23.97 13.25 -14.34
N VAL A 674 23.89 13.57 -13.05
CA VAL A 674 24.98 14.26 -12.36
C VAL A 674 26.24 13.40 -12.24
N ALA A 675 26.09 12.12 -11.89
CA ALA A 675 27.22 11.22 -11.71
C ALA A 675 27.96 10.94 -13.02
N SER A 676 27.23 10.75 -14.12
CA SER A 676 27.83 10.53 -15.44
C SER A 676 28.62 11.77 -15.91
N MET A 677 28.03 12.97 -15.78
CA MET A 677 28.74 14.22 -16.10
C MET A 677 29.96 14.45 -15.20
N PHE A 678 29.87 14.03 -13.94
CA PHE A 678 30.95 14.16 -12.96
C PHE A 678 32.14 13.26 -13.33
N ILE A 679 31.89 11.98 -13.58
CA ILE A 679 32.93 11.01 -13.92
C ILE A 679 33.59 11.36 -15.26
N ASN A 680 32.81 11.76 -16.26
CA ASN A 680 33.34 12.00 -17.61
C ASN A 680 34.11 13.32 -17.77
N GLY A 681 33.90 14.32 -16.88
CA GLY A 681 34.48 15.65 -17.11
C GLY A 681 34.85 16.46 -15.88
N VAL A 682 34.51 16.02 -14.66
CA VAL A 682 34.78 16.77 -13.42
C VAL A 682 35.86 16.11 -12.59
N LEU A 683 35.84 14.78 -12.44
CA LEU A 683 36.77 14.06 -11.57
C LEU A 683 38.25 14.32 -11.95
N GLU A 684 38.59 14.21 -13.24
CA GLU A 684 39.95 14.50 -13.73
C GLU A 684 40.36 15.96 -13.47
N LYS A 685 39.41 16.91 -13.57
CA LYS A 685 39.68 18.33 -13.30
C LYS A 685 39.92 18.60 -11.81
N ILE A 686 39.22 17.89 -10.92
CA ILE A 686 39.46 17.92 -9.47
C ILE A 686 40.89 17.43 -9.19
N ASP A 687 41.30 16.32 -9.80
CA ASP A 687 42.66 15.78 -9.65
C ASP A 687 43.72 16.77 -10.17
N LYS A 688 43.52 17.33 -11.37
CA LYS A 688 44.42 18.35 -11.96
C LYS A 688 44.49 19.64 -11.14
N ALA A 689 43.40 20.02 -10.48
CA ALA A 689 43.36 21.17 -9.59
C ALA A 689 43.94 20.86 -8.19
N GLY A 690 44.34 19.63 -7.91
CA GLY A 690 44.94 19.23 -6.63
C GLY A 690 43.97 19.23 -5.45
N LEU A 691 42.66 19.14 -5.71
CA LEU A 691 41.65 19.25 -4.66
C LEU A 691 41.52 17.95 -3.86
N ASN A 692 41.98 17.99 -2.61
CA ASN A 692 41.76 16.92 -1.64
C ASN A 692 40.32 16.94 -1.07
N MET A 693 39.41 16.14 -1.64
CA MET A 693 37.99 16.11 -1.29
C MET A 693 37.46 14.68 -1.05
N ASN A 694 36.45 14.57 -0.20
CA ASN A 694 35.61 13.38 -0.12
C ASN A 694 34.51 13.48 -1.17
N ILE A 695 34.24 12.40 -1.90
CA ILE A 695 33.21 12.34 -2.94
C ILE A 695 32.43 11.04 -2.77
N PHE A 696 31.15 11.16 -2.41
CA PHE A 696 30.26 10.04 -2.17
C PHE A 696 29.13 9.99 -3.19
N TYR A 697 28.70 8.78 -3.53
CA TYR A 697 27.52 8.54 -4.33
C TYR A 697 26.43 7.85 -3.52
N VAL A 698 25.19 8.30 -3.70
CA VAL A 698 23.99 7.73 -3.09
C VAL A 698 23.27 6.92 -4.15
N ALA A 699 23.44 5.60 -4.10
CA ALA A 699 22.76 4.64 -4.95
C ALA A 699 21.42 4.16 -4.36
N SER A 700 21.27 4.19 -3.03
CA SER A 700 20.02 3.93 -2.33
C SER A 700 20.10 4.43 -0.88
N THR A 701 19.22 5.35 -0.52
CA THR A 701 19.08 5.79 0.87
C THR A 701 18.65 4.64 1.78
N GLU A 702 17.67 3.86 1.32
CA GLU A 702 17.06 2.83 2.15
C GLU A 702 18.01 1.67 2.43
N LEU A 703 18.79 1.22 1.44
CA LEU A 703 19.81 0.19 1.66
C LEU A 703 20.87 0.64 2.67
N PHE A 704 21.31 1.90 2.59
CA PHE A 704 22.27 2.46 3.54
C PHE A 704 21.70 2.48 4.97
N LYS A 705 20.46 2.93 5.14
CA LYS A 705 19.80 2.97 6.45
C LYS A 705 19.54 1.58 7.06
N LEU A 706 19.48 0.54 6.24
CA LEU A 706 19.35 -0.85 6.70
C LEU A 706 20.69 -1.46 7.16
N LEU A 707 21.82 -0.80 6.94
CA LEU A 707 23.11 -1.23 7.49
C LEU A 707 23.19 -0.99 9.01
N PRO A 708 24.01 -1.75 9.75
CA PRO A 708 24.34 -1.42 11.12
C PRO A 708 24.90 0.00 11.25
N GLU A 709 24.55 0.74 12.30
CA GLU A 709 24.99 2.13 12.51
C GLU A 709 26.50 2.32 12.42
N LYS A 710 27.28 1.36 12.96
CA LYS A 710 28.75 1.38 12.89
C LYS A 710 29.25 1.33 11.44
N GLU A 711 28.56 0.57 10.58
CA GLU A 711 28.91 0.47 9.16
C GLU A 711 28.49 1.75 8.41
N GLN A 712 27.32 2.32 8.74
CA GLN A 712 26.91 3.62 8.23
C GLN A 712 27.95 4.70 8.55
N GLU A 713 28.38 4.78 9.81
CA GLU A 713 29.40 5.75 10.27
C GLU A 713 30.77 5.48 9.63
N ALA A 714 31.14 4.22 9.38
CA ALA A 714 32.38 3.89 8.67
C ALA A 714 32.36 4.30 7.19
N ILE A 715 31.21 4.18 6.53
CA ILE A 715 31.05 4.56 5.12
C ILE A 715 30.98 6.08 4.99
N PHE A 716 30.02 6.71 5.67
CA PHE A 716 29.75 8.15 5.59
C PHE A 716 29.56 8.76 6.99
N PRO A 717 30.67 9.12 7.66
CA PRO A 717 30.66 9.69 9.00
C PRO A 717 29.77 10.94 9.15
N GLU A 718 29.05 11.07 10.28
CA GLU A 718 28.13 12.18 10.52
C GLU A 718 28.80 13.56 10.34
N HIS A 719 30.04 13.71 10.81
CA HIS A 719 30.75 14.98 10.74
C HIS A 719 30.94 15.49 9.31
N LEU A 720 30.98 14.61 8.30
CA LEU A 720 31.13 15.00 6.90
C LEU A 720 29.92 15.79 6.37
N ARG A 721 28.74 15.62 6.98
CA ARG A 721 27.49 16.32 6.61
C ARG A 721 27.53 17.81 6.93
N THR A 722 28.34 18.21 7.91
CA THR A 722 28.39 19.57 8.45
C THR A 722 29.13 20.57 7.56
N HIS A 723 29.84 20.07 6.55
CA HIS A 723 30.53 20.90 5.57
C HIS A 723 30.29 20.40 4.14
N ALA A 724 29.33 19.49 3.88
CA ALA A 724 29.11 18.95 2.54
C ALA A 724 28.38 19.94 1.61
N MET A 725 28.53 19.74 0.30
CA MET A 725 27.59 20.23 -0.72
C MET A 725 27.12 19.07 -1.62
N GLY A 726 26.00 19.28 -2.32
CA GLY A 726 25.35 18.24 -3.13
C GLY A 726 25.36 18.50 -4.62
N LEU A 727 25.19 17.42 -5.37
CA LEU A 727 24.87 17.41 -6.79
C LEU A 727 23.77 16.37 -6.99
N THR A 728 22.59 16.79 -7.44
CA THR A 728 21.48 15.86 -7.72
C THR A 728 20.79 16.28 -9.01
N ASP A 729 20.40 15.32 -9.84
CA ASP A 729 19.47 15.55 -10.95
C ASP A 729 18.01 15.29 -10.54
N PHE A 730 17.76 14.99 -9.26
CA PHE A 730 16.46 15.06 -8.60
C PHE A 730 16.30 16.38 -7.83
N THR A 731 15.43 16.44 -6.83
CA THR A 731 15.15 17.67 -6.08
C THR A 731 16.09 17.85 -4.88
N LEU A 732 16.31 19.10 -4.45
CA LEU A 732 17.09 19.44 -3.26
C LEU A 732 16.67 18.67 -1.98
N PRO A 733 15.37 18.42 -1.69
CA PRO A 733 14.96 17.61 -0.55
C PRO A 733 15.58 16.22 -0.44
N THR A 734 15.90 15.56 -1.57
CA THR A 734 16.60 14.25 -1.57
C THR A 734 18.00 14.33 -0.94
N MET A 735 18.55 15.54 -0.78
CA MET A 735 19.89 15.80 -0.25
C MET A 735 19.92 16.19 1.24
N TYR A 736 18.77 16.46 1.87
CA TYR A 736 18.72 17.04 3.22
C TYR A 736 19.34 16.18 4.32
N GLN A 737 19.27 14.86 4.20
CA GLN A 737 19.91 13.97 5.18
C GLN A 737 21.44 13.95 5.05
N TRP A 738 21.96 14.20 3.85
CA TRP A 738 23.38 14.13 3.52
C TRP A 738 24.09 15.46 3.78
N ILE A 739 23.35 16.57 3.76
CA ILE A 739 23.87 17.93 3.87
C ILE A 739 23.14 18.65 5.00
N ARG A 740 23.85 18.84 6.12
CA ARG A 740 23.31 19.48 7.33
C ARG A 740 23.83 20.92 7.50
N TRP A 741 24.24 21.54 6.40
CA TRP A 741 24.82 22.87 6.37
C TRP A 741 24.07 23.77 5.39
N ASN A 742 23.51 24.89 5.87
CA ASN A 742 22.72 25.81 5.05
C ASN A 742 23.50 26.35 3.84
N GLU A 743 24.78 26.69 4.02
CA GLU A 743 25.60 27.14 2.91
C GLU A 743 25.87 26.01 1.91
N GLY A 744 26.04 24.78 2.39
CA GLY A 744 26.13 23.58 1.56
C GLY A 744 24.86 23.33 0.74
N LEU A 745 23.69 23.50 1.36
CA LEU A 745 22.38 23.40 0.67
C LEU A 745 22.22 24.50 -0.37
N ASN A 746 22.52 25.76 -0.04
CA ASN A 746 22.49 26.87 -1.00
C ASN A 746 23.42 26.64 -2.20
N ARG A 747 24.54 25.95 -1.97
CA ARG A 747 25.53 25.60 -3.00
C ARG A 747 25.19 24.35 -3.78
N THR A 748 24.28 23.52 -3.30
CA THR A 748 23.89 22.27 -3.96
C THR A 748 23.29 22.56 -5.33
N LEU A 749 23.73 21.77 -6.33
CA LEU A 749 23.17 21.84 -7.68
C LEU A 749 21.99 20.88 -7.80
N HIS A 750 20.90 21.38 -8.39
CA HIS A 750 19.67 20.63 -8.67
C HIS A 750 18.87 21.32 -9.80
N PRO A 751 17.99 20.60 -10.52
CA PRO A 751 17.23 21.14 -11.66
C PRO A 751 16.46 22.42 -11.36
N PHE A 752 15.83 22.51 -10.18
CA PHE A 752 15.01 23.67 -9.81
C PHE A 752 15.78 24.83 -9.16
N ARG A 753 17.11 24.84 -9.19
CA ARG A 753 17.94 25.87 -8.54
C ARG A 753 17.60 27.29 -9.01
N HIS A 754 17.19 27.42 -10.27
CA HIS A 754 16.83 28.70 -10.88
C HIS A 754 15.33 29.02 -10.80
N GLY A 755 14.56 28.28 -9.99
CA GLY A 755 13.16 28.58 -9.71
C GLY A 755 12.17 28.31 -10.86
N HIS A 756 12.55 27.48 -11.83
CA HIS A 756 11.71 27.09 -12.97
C HIS A 756 11.90 25.62 -13.34
N HIS A 757 10.97 25.07 -14.13
CA HIS A 757 11.13 23.78 -14.79
C HIS A 757 12.08 23.91 -15.97
N LEU A 758 12.95 22.92 -16.19
CA LEU A 758 13.90 22.93 -17.30
C LEU A 758 13.18 22.80 -18.65
N SER A 759 13.76 23.37 -19.70
CA SER A 759 13.24 23.33 -21.06
C SER A 759 13.59 22.01 -21.79
N THR A 760 13.13 21.89 -23.03
CA THR A 760 13.44 20.74 -23.89
C THR A 760 14.79 20.92 -24.59
N GLY A 761 15.54 19.82 -24.73
CA GLY A 761 16.79 19.78 -25.47
C GLY A 761 17.46 18.42 -25.34
N SER A 762 18.65 18.25 -25.92
CA SER A 762 19.45 17.05 -25.64
C SER A 762 19.73 16.96 -24.13
N ALA A 763 19.90 15.74 -23.61
CA ALA A 763 20.14 15.52 -22.17
C ALA A 763 21.28 16.40 -21.62
N GLU A 764 22.34 16.62 -22.41
CA GLU A 764 23.44 17.52 -22.03
C GLU A 764 23.01 18.99 -21.94
N LYS A 765 22.22 19.48 -22.89
CA LYS A 765 21.72 20.88 -22.89
C LYS A 765 20.72 21.13 -21.77
N VAL A 766 19.88 20.16 -21.44
CA VAL A 766 18.97 20.24 -20.28
C VAL A 766 19.77 20.31 -18.97
N LEU A 767 20.83 19.50 -18.83
CA LEU A 767 21.75 19.61 -17.69
C LEU A 767 22.53 20.92 -17.71
N GLU A 768 22.86 21.47 -18.89
CA GLU A 768 23.52 22.78 -19.03
C GLU A 768 22.66 23.92 -18.47
N GLU A 769 21.37 23.94 -18.80
CA GLU A 769 20.39 24.90 -18.30
C GLU A 769 20.33 24.93 -16.76
N ALA A 770 20.42 23.75 -16.12
CA ALA A 770 20.45 23.62 -14.67
C ALA A 770 21.83 23.91 -14.03
N GLY A 771 22.87 24.13 -14.85
CA GLY A 771 24.27 24.20 -14.39
C GLY A 771 24.85 22.84 -13.96
N LEU A 772 24.18 21.73 -14.28
CA LEU A 772 24.56 20.35 -13.93
C LEU A 772 25.47 19.66 -14.96
N HIS A 773 25.77 20.29 -16.09
CA HIS A 773 26.82 19.86 -17.02
C HIS A 773 28.23 19.96 -16.38
N SER A 774 29.23 19.28 -16.93
CA SER A 774 30.56 19.15 -16.29
C SER A 774 31.24 20.49 -15.97
N GLU A 775 31.19 21.50 -16.84
CA GLU A 775 31.78 22.82 -16.54
C GLU A 775 31.03 23.55 -15.42
N GLY A 776 29.70 23.49 -15.43
CA GLY A 776 28.86 24.06 -14.37
C GLY A 776 29.14 23.42 -13.01
N GLN A 777 29.22 22.09 -12.96
CA GLN A 777 29.59 21.35 -11.75
C GLN A 777 30.97 21.77 -11.25
N PHE A 778 32.01 21.70 -12.10
CA PHE A 778 33.38 22.02 -11.71
C PHE A 778 33.53 23.47 -11.21
N LYS A 779 32.87 24.42 -11.89
CA LYS A 779 32.87 25.84 -11.49
C LYS A 779 32.34 26.04 -10.08
N GLU A 780 31.25 25.38 -9.72
CA GLU A 780 30.65 25.52 -8.38
C GLU A 780 31.44 24.75 -7.32
N ILE A 781 32.01 23.59 -7.67
CA ILE A 781 32.94 22.84 -6.81
C ILE A 781 34.17 23.67 -6.47
N MET A 782 34.79 24.34 -7.45
CA MET A 782 35.93 25.23 -7.21
C MET A 782 35.58 26.40 -6.28
N LYS A 783 34.38 26.99 -6.43
CA LYS A 783 33.90 28.05 -5.51
C LYS A 783 33.73 27.53 -4.09
N TYR A 784 33.20 26.32 -3.96
CA TYR A 784 33.03 25.64 -2.67
C TYR A 784 34.38 25.29 -2.03
N ALA A 785 35.31 24.68 -2.77
CA ALA A 785 36.65 24.34 -2.29
C ALA A 785 37.40 25.56 -1.74
N ARG A 786 37.42 26.66 -2.50
CA ARG A 786 38.02 27.95 -2.05
C ARG A 786 37.35 28.52 -0.81
N MET A 787 36.05 28.31 -0.65
CA MET A 787 35.34 28.74 0.56
C MET A 787 35.75 27.89 1.76
N ILE A 788 35.84 26.57 1.60
CA ILE A 788 36.31 25.66 2.65
C ILE A 788 37.76 25.99 3.05
N GLU A 789 38.64 26.26 2.09
CA GLU A 789 40.01 26.75 2.35
C GLU A 789 39.98 28.02 3.21
N LYS A 790 39.18 29.03 2.83
CA LYS A 790 39.04 30.27 3.61
C LYS A 790 38.52 30.00 5.03
N MET A 791 37.52 29.15 5.19
CA MET A 791 36.99 28.78 6.51
C MET A 791 38.06 28.09 7.37
N ASN A 792 38.88 27.23 6.78
CA ASN A 792 40.00 26.57 7.44
C ASN A 792 41.15 27.54 7.77
N LEU A 793 41.38 28.58 6.96
CA LEU A 793 42.34 29.65 7.23
C LEU A 793 41.87 30.63 8.33
N THR A 794 40.56 30.77 8.53
CA THR A 794 39.97 31.62 9.59
C THR A 794 39.78 30.91 10.94
N LYS A 795 40.00 29.60 11.04
CA LYS A 795 40.18 28.95 12.35
C LYS A 795 41.47 29.47 12.96
N PRO A 796 41.48 30.05 14.18
CA PRO A 796 42.74 30.44 14.79
C PRO A 796 43.64 29.21 14.92
N GLN A 797 44.85 29.31 14.36
CA GLN A 797 45.94 28.38 14.65
C GLN A 797 46.39 28.55 16.10
N THR A 798 45.57 28.14 17.05
CA THR A 798 45.97 28.02 18.45
C THR A 798 45.31 26.80 19.06
N ASP A 799 46.16 25.92 19.59
CA ASP A 799 45.90 24.88 20.59
C ASP A 799 45.67 23.43 20.14
N SER A 800 46.47 22.92 19.19
CA SER A 800 46.74 21.47 19.13
C SER A 800 48.21 21.06 19.09
N VAL A 801 49.16 21.98 18.94
CA VAL A 801 50.60 21.65 18.99
C VAL A 801 51.25 22.00 20.33
N LYS A 802 50.69 22.94 21.11
CA LYS A 802 51.20 23.28 22.46
C LYS A 802 50.60 22.47 23.60
N ALA A 803 49.52 21.71 23.37
CA ALA A 803 48.91 20.87 24.40
C ALA A 803 49.68 19.56 24.62
N GLU A 804 50.31 18.98 23.60
CA GLU A 804 51.11 17.76 23.76
C GLU A 804 52.52 18.01 24.32
N GLU A 805 53.12 19.18 24.05
CA GLU A 805 54.41 19.55 24.66
C GLU A 805 54.27 19.91 26.15
N LYS A 806 53.15 20.51 26.57
CA LYS A 806 52.89 20.81 28.00
C LYS A 806 52.53 19.56 28.82
N ILE A 807 52.00 18.52 28.18
CA ILE A 807 51.73 17.21 28.82
C ILE A 807 53.01 16.37 28.88
N ARG A 808 53.94 16.50 27.92
CA ARG A 808 55.28 15.88 28.00
C ARG A 808 56.21 16.57 29.00
N SER A 809 56.17 17.90 29.13
CA SER A 809 57.03 18.62 30.10
C SER A 809 56.62 18.40 31.57
N ASN A 810 55.33 18.11 31.84
CA ASN A 810 54.85 17.84 33.21
C ASN A 810 54.98 16.37 33.65
N ARG A 811 55.20 15.42 32.72
CA ARG A 811 55.49 14.01 33.07
C ARG A 811 56.98 13.71 33.29
N GLY A 812 57.88 14.63 32.91
CA GLY A 812 59.33 14.49 33.07
C GLY A 812 59.91 14.98 34.42
N ARG A 813 59.11 15.58 35.31
CA ARG A 813 59.61 16.25 36.54
C ARG A 813 59.18 15.62 37.88
N GLN A 814 58.56 14.44 37.87
CA GLN A 814 58.23 13.66 39.07
C GLN A 814 58.77 12.22 39.02
N LYS A 815 60.05 12.05 38.65
CA LYS A 815 60.83 10.83 38.95
C LYS A 815 62.28 11.19 39.26
N SER A 816 62.55 11.68 40.47
CA SER A 816 63.79 11.39 41.21
C SER A 816 63.62 11.86 42.67
N LYS A 817 64.16 11.07 43.62
CA LYS A 817 64.09 11.24 45.10
C LYS A 817 62.75 10.75 45.69
N LYS A 818 62.64 9.74 46.55
CA LYS A 818 63.57 9.15 47.53
C LYS A 818 63.26 7.66 47.76
N THR A 819 64.33 6.96 48.09
CA THR A 819 64.50 5.62 48.65
C THR A 819 63.81 5.40 50.00
N GLY A 820 63.45 4.14 50.32
CA GLY A 820 63.44 3.66 51.71
C GLY A 820 62.43 2.56 52.06
N ALA A 821 62.93 1.32 52.11
CA ALA A 821 62.56 0.24 53.05
C ALA A 821 61.19 -0.47 52.98
N GLY A 822 61.23 -1.81 53.07
CA GLY A 822 60.13 -2.63 53.62
C GLY A 822 59.75 -3.87 52.82
N ARG A 823 60.41 -5.00 53.09
CA ARG A 823 60.01 -6.38 52.69
C ARG A 823 58.67 -6.78 53.34
N ILE A 824 57.93 -7.73 52.72
CA ILE A 824 57.48 -9.04 53.27
C ILE A 824 56.19 -9.55 52.56
N ASN A 825 56.34 -10.74 51.96
CA ASN A 825 55.47 -11.94 51.81
C ASN A 825 53.93 -11.95 51.59
N HIS A 826 53.59 -12.84 50.65
CA HIS A 826 52.62 -13.97 50.68
C HIS A 826 51.12 -13.80 50.38
N GLU A 827 50.74 -14.57 49.33
CA GLU A 827 49.67 -15.59 49.25
C GLU A 827 48.16 -15.24 49.31
N LYS A 828 47.44 -15.82 48.31
CA LYS A 828 46.17 -16.61 48.37
C LYS A 828 44.94 -15.95 49.05
N GLN A 829 43.67 -16.25 48.76
CA GLN A 829 42.89 -17.03 47.80
C GLN A 829 41.43 -16.88 48.31
N THR A 830 40.41 -17.00 47.43
CA THR A 830 39.03 -17.51 47.71
C THR A 830 38.03 -16.69 48.57
N LYS A 831 36.89 -16.30 47.99
CA LYS A 831 35.51 -16.87 48.13
C LYS A 831 34.83 -16.63 49.50
N LEU A 832 33.62 -16.03 49.51
CA LEU A 832 32.32 -16.70 49.76
C LEU A 832 31.16 -15.70 49.99
N GLN A 833 30.04 -15.95 49.29
CA GLN A 833 28.63 -16.02 49.77
C GLN A 833 27.95 -14.79 50.42
N ARG A 834 26.86 -14.27 49.82
CA ARG A 834 25.43 -14.72 49.83
C ARG A 834 24.62 -14.16 51.03
N LYS A 835 23.49 -13.57 50.62
CA LYS A 835 22.11 -13.66 51.14
C LYS A 835 21.53 -12.48 51.93
N ASN A 836 20.33 -12.11 51.44
CA ASN A 836 19.11 -11.75 52.17
C ASN A 836 19.13 -10.37 52.84
N THR A 837 18.08 -9.54 52.87
CA THR A 837 16.62 -9.65 52.71
C THR A 837 16.13 -8.18 52.65
N GLY A 838 15.12 -7.78 51.89
CA GLY A 838 13.71 -8.03 52.21
C GLY A 838 13.05 -6.83 52.93
N THR A 839 12.30 -6.06 52.13
CA THR A 839 10.96 -5.48 52.43
C THR A 839 10.72 -4.30 53.40
N LYS A 840 9.93 -3.35 52.85
CA LYS A 840 8.70 -2.71 53.38
C LYS A 840 8.78 -1.36 54.14
N SER A 841 8.35 -0.33 53.40
CA SER A 841 7.18 0.54 53.64
C SER A 841 7.08 1.44 54.88
N ASN A 842 6.85 2.74 54.61
CA ASN A 842 5.59 3.48 54.79
C ASN A 842 5.64 4.74 55.68
N LYS A 843 4.94 5.79 55.19
CA LYS A 843 4.43 7.00 55.87
C LYS A 843 5.50 7.99 56.37
N GLY A 844 5.53 9.28 56.03
CA GLY A 844 4.45 10.24 55.77
C GLY A 844 4.53 11.32 56.86
N ILE A 845 4.64 12.62 56.50
CA ILE A 845 4.02 13.78 57.18
C ILE A 845 4.48 15.11 56.52
N ASN A 846 3.44 15.78 56.05
CA ASN A 846 3.16 17.18 55.71
C ASN A 846 3.76 18.29 56.62
N ARG A 847 4.26 19.42 56.05
CA ARG A 847 3.60 20.76 56.02
C ARG A 847 4.57 21.97 55.83
N ASN A 848 4.25 22.78 54.80
CA ASN A 848 4.21 24.25 54.69
C ASN A 848 5.38 25.16 55.12
N LYS A 849 5.86 26.01 54.19
CA LYS A 849 5.51 27.47 54.12
C LYS A 849 6.17 28.23 52.94
N LYS A 850 5.33 29.05 52.29
CA LYS A 850 5.53 30.39 51.66
C LYS A 850 6.26 30.55 50.30
N ALA A 851 5.50 31.13 49.35
CA ALA A 851 5.87 31.68 48.03
C ALA A 851 6.26 33.19 48.14
N PRO A 852 6.33 34.04 47.07
CA PRO A 852 6.53 33.85 45.61
C PRO A 852 7.63 34.79 45.02
N ASN A 853 7.94 34.71 43.71
CA ASN A 853 8.22 35.92 42.90
C ASN A 853 8.12 35.68 41.37
N LYS A 854 7.37 36.58 40.72
CA LYS A 854 7.25 36.79 39.26
C LYS A 854 8.35 37.75 38.79
N ILE A 855 8.93 37.53 37.62
CA ILE A 855 9.48 38.60 36.76
C ILE A 855 9.11 38.35 35.30
N THR A 856 8.63 39.42 34.68
CA THR A 856 8.08 39.60 33.34
C THR A 856 9.15 40.14 32.39
N ILE A 857 9.21 39.74 31.11
CA ILE A 857 9.84 40.53 30.04
C ILE A 857 8.96 40.51 28.77
N LYS A 858 8.75 41.71 28.21
CA LYS A 858 7.90 42.09 27.05
C LYS A 858 8.55 41.79 25.68
N PRO A 859 7.78 41.78 24.57
CA PRO A 859 8.27 42.19 23.26
C PRO A 859 7.69 43.55 22.80
N GLY A 860 8.53 44.34 22.12
CA GLY A 860 8.20 45.59 21.42
C GLY A 860 8.23 45.44 19.88
N PRO A 861 8.02 46.51 19.10
CA PRO A 861 6.91 46.56 18.15
C PRO A 861 7.30 46.68 16.65
N GLY A 862 6.37 46.37 15.75
CA GLY A 862 6.46 46.65 14.31
C GLY A 862 5.10 47.03 13.71
N ARG A 863 5.04 48.19 13.04
CA ARG A 863 3.85 48.88 12.46
C ARG A 863 3.34 48.26 11.14
N PRO A 864 2.08 48.56 10.72
CA PRO A 864 1.49 48.10 9.45
C PRO A 864 1.30 49.22 8.40
N ARG A 865 1.22 48.85 7.09
CA ARG A 865 0.54 49.63 6.03
C ARG A 865 -0.04 48.71 4.91
N LYS A 866 -1.37 48.85 4.70
CA LYS A 866 -2.22 48.91 3.47
C LYS A 866 -1.78 48.13 2.20
N ASN A 867 -2.61 47.42 1.41
CA ASN A 867 -3.95 47.75 0.87
C ASN A 867 -4.59 46.55 0.11
N LYS A 868 -5.95 46.51 0.10
CA LYS A 868 -6.92 46.01 -0.93
C LYS A 868 -6.86 44.58 -1.49
N LEU A 869 -7.96 43.80 -1.32
CA LEU A 869 -8.92 43.43 -2.39
C LEU A 869 -10.11 42.56 -1.87
N VAL A 870 -11.32 43.11 -2.07
CA VAL A 870 -12.62 42.53 -2.50
C VAL A 870 -13.08 41.13 -2.02
N ARG A 871 -14.24 41.11 -1.34
CA ARG A 871 -15.25 40.02 -1.38
C ARG A 871 -16.65 40.63 -1.56
N PRO A 872 -17.56 40.01 -2.35
CA PRO A 872 -18.88 40.57 -2.57
C PRO A 872 -19.91 40.12 -1.52
N ILE A 873 -20.86 41.02 -1.32
CA ILE A 873 -22.06 40.96 -0.48
C ILE A 873 -23.21 40.39 -1.30
N ILE A 874 -24.05 39.50 -0.74
CA ILE A 874 -25.51 39.55 -0.99
C ILE A 874 -26.26 39.36 0.33
N LYS A 875 -27.19 40.28 0.55
CA LYS A 875 -27.99 40.56 1.75
C LYS A 875 -29.12 39.54 1.96
N SER A 876 -29.42 39.27 3.22
CA SER A 876 -30.74 38.82 3.67
C SER A 876 -31.60 40.03 4.08
N GLN A 877 -32.85 40.06 3.66
CA GLN A 877 -33.90 40.84 4.33
C GLN A 877 -35.21 40.04 4.33
N LYS A 878 -35.76 39.91 5.55
CA LYS A 878 -37.10 39.41 5.83
C LYS A 878 -38.13 40.49 5.54
N SER A 879 -39.29 40.12 4.99
CA SER A 879 -40.57 40.80 5.31
C SER A 879 -41.76 39.84 5.12
N LYS A 880 -42.91 40.28 5.64
CA LYS A 880 -43.99 39.49 6.26
C LYS A 880 -45.12 39.08 5.29
N LYS A 881 -45.87 38.06 5.74
CA LYS A 881 -47.23 37.60 5.35
C LYS A 881 -48.19 38.71 4.88
N ASN A 882 -48.99 38.47 3.82
CA ASN A 882 -50.38 37.99 3.92
C ASN A 882 -51.13 37.94 2.57
N LYS A 883 -51.86 36.82 2.40
CA LYS A 883 -53.21 36.64 1.81
C LYS A 883 -53.54 36.96 0.33
N THR A 884 -54.22 35.94 -0.21
CA THR A 884 -55.42 35.94 -1.07
C THR A 884 -55.31 35.85 -2.60
N THR A 885 -55.75 34.68 -3.06
CA THR A 885 -56.74 34.38 -4.11
C THR A 885 -56.35 34.25 -5.59
N LYS A 886 -56.76 33.07 -6.07
CA LYS A 886 -57.40 32.73 -7.37
C LYS A 886 -56.50 32.37 -8.56
N LYS A 887 -56.57 31.05 -8.84
CA LYS A 887 -56.94 30.39 -10.11
C LYS A 887 -56.55 31.13 -11.40
N ILE A 888 -55.81 30.43 -12.27
CA ILE A 888 -56.27 29.94 -13.60
C ILE A 888 -55.08 29.18 -14.26
N LYS A 889 -55.25 27.88 -14.48
CA LYS A 889 -54.67 27.10 -15.60
C LYS A 889 -55.70 27.20 -16.76
N PRO A 890 -55.44 26.75 -18.01
CA PRO A 890 -54.20 26.34 -18.67
C PRO A 890 -54.07 26.96 -20.10
N GLY A 891 -53.04 26.63 -20.87
CA GLY A 891 -53.17 26.71 -22.33
C GLY A 891 -51.87 26.51 -23.11
N PRO A 892 -51.84 25.71 -24.19
CA PRO A 892 -50.64 25.03 -24.68
C PRO A 892 -50.10 25.62 -26.00
N GLY A 893 -48.84 25.37 -26.33
CA GLY A 893 -48.25 25.92 -27.56
C GLY A 893 -46.97 25.21 -27.99
N ARG A 894 -47.16 24.23 -28.88
CA ARG A 894 -46.18 23.37 -29.57
C ARG A 894 -45.26 24.17 -30.54
N PRO A 895 -44.34 23.53 -31.28
CA PRO A 895 -42.89 23.77 -31.25
C PRO A 895 -42.34 24.43 -32.54
N ARG A 896 -41.03 24.69 -32.64
CA ARG A 896 -40.26 24.54 -33.89
C ARG A 896 -38.74 24.74 -33.72
N LYS A 897 -38.00 23.71 -34.13
CA LYS A 897 -36.80 23.70 -34.98
C LYS A 897 -35.87 24.93 -34.92
N LYS A 898 -34.64 24.73 -34.46
CA LYS A 898 -33.48 24.44 -35.33
C LYS A 898 -32.37 23.80 -34.52
#